data_AF-A0A7V6NZW8-F1
#
_entry.id   AF-A0A7V6NZW8-F1
#
_cell.length_a   1.000
_cell.length_b   1.000
_cell.length_c   1.000
_cell.angle_alpha   90.00
_cell.angle_beta   90.00
_cell.angle_gamma   90.00
#
_symmetry.space_group_name_H-M   'P 1'
#
loop_
_entity.id
_entity.type
_entity.pdbx_description
1 polymer ?
#
loop_
_entity_poly.entity_id
_entity_poly.type
_entity_poly.pdbx_seq_one_letter_code
_entity_poly.pdbx_strand_id
1 'polypeptide(L)'
;MKYYQYIIESRYIVLARLKDNTNETRNENLAQNKPDNAFDSNRGKESEKRTEPAQKNIIQNDSKRRNPAASVKQKPGGSAKQNQVKTYLDKVNKFYNSELLVKLSHRLKALVLVIVAAVLFYSPFPRGLFFERETLYAELIVFGAFALFWLSKILSRDKRFLETPLDYAALLLVGVYFLAIFGAVAKREAIFEWVRYCTYFAVFLMVSELAAEFKHKIRLLWVLTASAVGVCILALDAVSGSVLAKVLNKFFEQINVRIYFGAMTDYGRLASTFQYVNALAGYLIVAFFVATGITVISRGKGSRIASSAASFLIMLVFIHTLSRGAFIVIPFVALIYLVTLPRGSRIKGLAYMLAPVLPAFLLTMKLTPYMNETEFSGAVWLLSILGAAASSLITVLLDYIVKYLESISWKAYTALATGIVAIAIAAVVVVLTVSAPLALSNYEGDKELYTLEDIHTVLEPGREYKLVFDVQADMKEDVPFAYRVEIYSRNEKNILFVETGDLLNVLSEKATDGVQKKEISFKVPTESRIVDFNFINHYPGTKATFNNASIVDASTGKIVKNLILKYKFMPQIITTRLKDLQANKSGLMRGIYYRDGLKMFSDYPLIGAGGGAWKFLFQKYQSYDYYTTQAHNFILQLGVETGIIGLLAFLAIVLALLTMFAYKYFSSKGTANKDTEGTLPQDEH
;
A
#
# COMPACT_ATOMS: atom_id res chain seq x y z
N MET A 1 -6.09 -14.12 23.33
CA MET A 1 -7.35 -14.70 23.83
C MET A 1 -8.41 -13.66 24.25
N LYS A 2 -8.10 -12.59 24.98
CA LYS A 2 -9.09 -11.57 25.40
C LYS A 2 -9.82 -10.84 24.24
N TYR A 3 -9.20 -10.70 23.07
CA TYR A 3 -9.84 -10.13 21.87
C TYR A 3 -10.92 -11.04 21.25
N TYR A 4 -10.74 -12.36 21.34
CA TYR A 4 -11.75 -13.34 20.88
C TYR A 4 -12.97 -13.37 21.81
N GLN A 5 -12.75 -13.18 23.11
CA GLN A 5 -13.83 -13.14 24.11
C GLN A 5 -14.73 -11.91 23.92
N TYR A 6 -14.14 -10.75 23.57
CA TYR A 6 -14.90 -9.53 23.23
C TYR A 6 -15.76 -9.69 21.97
N ILE A 7 -15.29 -10.43 20.96
CA ILE A 7 -16.06 -10.72 19.73
C ILE A 7 -17.22 -11.68 19.98
N ILE A 8 -17.06 -12.63 20.92
CA ILE A 8 -18.13 -13.58 21.29
C ILE A 8 -19.20 -12.88 22.12
N GLU A 9 -18.83 -12.05 23.09
CA GLU A 9 -19.79 -11.29 23.93
C GLU A 9 -20.59 -10.26 23.10
N SER A 10 -19.96 -9.59 22.15
CA SER A 10 -20.66 -8.66 21.24
C SER A 10 -21.61 -9.36 20.26
N ARG A 11 -21.40 -10.64 19.94
CA ARG A 11 -22.35 -11.46 19.15
C ARG A 11 -23.61 -11.85 19.96
N TYR A 12 -23.48 -12.12 21.25
CA TYR A 12 -24.63 -12.46 22.10
C TYR A 12 -25.59 -11.28 22.30
N ILE A 13 -25.06 -10.06 22.43
CA ILE A 13 -25.86 -8.84 22.60
C ILE A 13 -26.64 -8.49 21.32
N VAL A 14 -26.06 -8.74 20.14
CA VAL A 14 -26.73 -8.51 18.85
C VAL A 14 -27.80 -9.58 18.57
N LEU A 15 -27.56 -10.84 18.95
CA LEU A 15 -28.56 -11.91 18.81
C LEU A 15 -29.74 -11.76 19.78
N ALA A 16 -29.51 -11.25 20.99
CA ALA A 16 -30.59 -10.93 21.94
C ALA A 16 -31.51 -9.80 21.40
N ARG A 17 -30.93 -8.73 20.83
CA ARG A 17 -31.71 -7.63 20.22
C ARG A 17 -32.47 -8.02 18.96
N LEU A 18 -31.95 -8.96 18.18
CA LEU A 18 -32.66 -9.46 16.99
C LEU A 18 -33.85 -10.35 17.37
N LYS A 19 -33.80 -11.05 18.51
CA LYS A 19 -34.88 -11.90 19.00
C LYS A 19 -36.06 -11.09 19.55
N ASP A 20 -35.78 -9.98 20.24
CA ASP A 20 -36.82 -9.06 20.74
C ASP A 20 -37.52 -8.31 19.60
N ASN A 21 -36.78 -7.83 18.59
CA ASN A 21 -37.39 -7.14 17.43
C ASN A 21 -38.25 -8.05 16.55
N THR A 22 -37.97 -9.37 16.49
CA THR A 22 -38.80 -10.31 15.71
C THR A 22 -40.14 -10.65 16.36
N ASN A 23 -40.32 -10.38 17.66
CA ASN A 23 -41.60 -10.63 18.35
C ASN A 23 -42.56 -9.43 18.25
N GLU A 24 -42.05 -8.20 18.14
CA GLU A 24 -42.91 -7.01 17.94
C GLU A 24 -43.45 -6.88 16.51
N THR A 25 -42.69 -7.27 15.48
CA THR A 25 -43.15 -7.13 14.08
C THR A 25 -44.04 -8.27 13.57
N ARG A 26 -44.24 -9.34 14.37
CA ARG A 26 -45.06 -10.50 13.97
C ARG A 26 -46.54 -10.37 14.34
N ASN A 27 -46.92 -9.41 15.18
CA ASN A 27 -48.31 -9.18 15.60
C ASN A 27 -49.06 -8.08 14.81
N GLU A 28 -48.38 -7.29 13.97
CA GLU A 28 -49.05 -6.19 13.24
C GLU A 28 -49.41 -6.50 11.77
N ASN A 29 -48.93 -7.60 11.18
CA ASN A 29 -49.15 -7.91 9.76
C ASN A 29 -50.02 -9.16 9.47
N LEU A 30 -50.84 -9.60 10.43
CA LEU A 30 -51.72 -10.77 10.27
C LEU A 30 -53.20 -10.46 10.06
N ALA A 31 -53.57 -9.23 9.71
CA ALA A 31 -54.93 -8.90 9.28
C ALA A 31 -54.90 -8.15 7.95
N GLN A 32 -55.46 -8.80 6.92
CA GLN A 32 -55.78 -8.30 5.56
C GLN A 32 -54.82 -8.71 4.43
N ASN A 33 -55.06 -9.89 3.84
CA ASN A 33 -55.62 -10.00 2.49
C ASN A 33 -55.61 -11.46 2.01
N LYS A 34 -56.80 -11.99 1.72
CA LYS A 34 -57.00 -13.23 0.93
C LYS A 34 -56.92 -12.90 -0.57
N PRO A 35 -56.50 -13.86 -1.42
CA PRO A 35 -56.55 -13.75 -2.88
C PRO A 35 -57.80 -14.44 -3.45
N ASP A 36 -58.31 -13.95 -4.58
CA ASP A 36 -59.20 -14.71 -5.47
C ASP A 36 -58.60 -14.81 -6.87
N ASN A 37 -58.69 -16.02 -7.43
CA ASN A 37 -58.18 -16.49 -8.71
C ASN A 37 -59.20 -16.28 -9.85
N ALA A 38 -58.69 -16.22 -11.11
CA ALA A 38 -58.89 -17.23 -12.17
C ALA A 38 -59.11 -16.67 -13.61
N PHE A 39 -58.29 -17.20 -14.56
CA PHE A 39 -58.55 -17.70 -15.96
C PHE A 39 -59.46 -16.90 -16.93
N ASP A 40 -59.24 -16.77 -18.25
CA ASP A 40 -58.85 -17.75 -19.29
C ASP A 40 -58.51 -17.06 -20.66
N SER A 41 -58.26 -17.88 -21.68
CA SER A 41 -57.49 -17.81 -22.95
C SER A 41 -58.21 -17.44 -24.28
N ASN A 42 -57.41 -17.16 -25.35
CA ASN A 42 -57.53 -17.49 -26.83
C ASN A 42 -56.90 -16.37 -27.73
N ARG A 43 -56.04 -16.53 -28.77
CA ARG A 43 -55.86 -17.38 -30.01
C ARG A 43 -56.00 -16.54 -31.32
N GLY A 44 -55.07 -16.75 -32.28
CA GLY A 44 -55.19 -16.51 -33.76
C GLY A 44 -54.58 -15.19 -34.29
N LYS A 45 -53.47 -15.10 -35.06
CA LYS A 45 -53.08 -15.53 -36.43
C LYS A 45 -53.95 -14.99 -37.58
N GLU A 46 -53.35 -14.20 -38.49
CA GLU A 46 -53.46 -14.38 -39.96
C GLU A 46 -52.44 -13.55 -40.77
N SER A 47 -52.14 -14.04 -41.97
CA SER A 47 -51.11 -13.68 -42.94
C SER A 47 -51.69 -13.80 -44.35
N GLU A 48 -51.13 -13.08 -45.34
CA GLU A 48 -51.01 -13.40 -46.80
C GLU A 48 -51.07 -12.10 -47.65
N LYS A 49 -50.51 -11.93 -48.87
CA LYS A 49 -49.49 -12.55 -49.75
C LYS A 49 -49.53 -11.77 -51.08
N ARG A 50 -48.51 -11.98 -51.96
CA ARG A 50 -48.47 -11.77 -53.44
C ARG A 50 -48.12 -10.35 -53.95
N THR A 51 -47.34 -10.12 -55.02
CA THR A 51 -46.61 -10.94 -56.03
C THR A 51 -45.68 -10.02 -56.84
N GLU A 52 -44.56 -10.57 -57.33
CA GLU A 52 -43.67 -10.05 -58.39
C GLU A 52 -44.29 -10.29 -59.80
N PRO A 53 -43.80 -9.70 -60.93
CA PRO A 53 -42.55 -10.18 -61.55
C PRO A 53 -41.68 -9.18 -62.36
N ALA A 54 -40.49 -9.70 -62.70
CA ALA A 54 -39.36 -9.26 -63.51
C ALA A 54 -39.60 -8.64 -64.92
N GLN A 55 -38.64 -7.86 -65.43
CA GLN A 55 -37.75 -8.26 -66.55
C GLN A 55 -36.64 -7.26 -66.94
N LYS A 56 -35.53 -7.86 -67.40
CA LYS A 56 -34.26 -7.38 -68.00
C LYS A 56 -34.35 -6.24 -69.02
N ASN A 57 -33.31 -5.39 -69.10
CA ASN A 57 -32.33 -5.42 -70.21
C ASN A 57 -31.15 -4.44 -70.08
N ILE A 58 -30.03 -4.89 -70.68
CA ILE A 58 -28.69 -4.32 -70.84
C ILE A 58 -28.69 -3.25 -71.96
N ILE A 59 -27.81 -2.24 -71.91
CA ILE A 59 -26.89 -1.78 -73.01
C ILE A 59 -26.04 -0.56 -72.56
N GLN A 60 -24.81 -0.57 -73.07
CA GLN A 60 -23.65 0.33 -72.89
C GLN A 60 -23.79 1.73 -73.56
N ASN A 61 -22.87 2.62 -73.15
CA ASN A 61 -22.23 3.73 -73.89
C ASN A 61 -23.13 4.81 -74.52
N ASP A 62 -22.92 6.08 -74.20
CA ASP A 62 -21.93 6.90 -74.90
C ASP A 62 -21.84 8.33 -74.31
N SER A 63 -20.67 8.91 -74.53
CA SER A 63 -20.28 10.30 -74.30
C SER A 63 -21.13 11.33 -75.03
N LYS A 64 -21.46 12.47 -74.38
CA LYS A 64 -21.41 13.82 -74.97
C LYS A 64 -21.72 14.94 -73.97
N ARG A 65 -20.86 15.96 -74.05
CA ARG A 65 -20.88 17.28 -73.42
C ARG A 65 -22.27 17.96 -73.42
N ARG A 66 -22.57 18.70 -72.34
CA ARG A 66 -22.81 20.17 -72.35
C ARG A 66 -23.21 20.66 -70.95
N ASN A 67 -22.41 21.56 -70.38
CA ASN A 67 -22.89 22.52 -69.39
C ASN A 67 -23.96 23.40 -70.05
N PRO A 68 -25.01 23.76 -69.31
CA PRO A 68 -25.22 25.18 -69.11
C PRO A 68 -25.48 25.52 -67.66
N ALA A 69 -24.95 26.68 -67.27
CA ALA A 69 -25.18 27.34 -66.01
C ALA A 69 -26.67 27.35 -65.62
N ALA A 70 -27.01 26.65 -64.53
CA ALA A 70 -28.28 26.80 -63.86
C ALA A 70 -28.08 27.70 -62.63
N SER A 71 -28.55 28.94 -62.76
CA SER A 71 -28.76 29.85 -61.66
C SER A 71 -29.78 29.25 -60.68
N VAL A 72 -29.28 28.64 -59.61
CA VAL A 72 -30.13 28.26 -58.48
C VAL A 72 -30.58 29.55 -57.79
N LYS A 73 -31.80 30.00 -58.12
CA LYS A 73 -32.55 30.98 -57.36
C LYS A 73 -32.60 30.53 -55.89
N GLN A 74 -31.88 31.22 -55.01
CA GLN A 74 -32.07 31.11 -53.57
C GLN A 74 -33.52 31.48 -53.23
N LYS A 75 -34.23 30.57 -52.55
CA LYS A 75 -35.54 30.87 -51.95
C LYS A 75 -35.38 32.01 -50.92
N PRO A 76 -36.23 33.06 -50.89
CA PRO A 76 -36.06 34.23 -50.01
C PRO A 76 -36.37 33.99 -48.51
N GLY A 77 -36.51 32.74 -48.06
CA GLY A 77 -36.95 32.41 -46.69
C GLY A 77 -35.82 31.97 -45.72
N GLY A 78 -34.59 31.79 -46.21
CA GLY A 78 -33.47 31.29 -45.39
C GLY A 78 -32.78 32.35 -44.52
N SER A 79 -32.74 33.61 -44.98
CA SER A 79 -31.93 34.67 -44.34
C SER A 79 -32.52 35.18 -43.03
N ALA A 80 -33.85 35.26 -42.90
CA ALA A 80 -34.52 35.73 -41.67
C ALA A 80 -34.37 34.72 -40.52
N LYS A 81 -34.49 33.42 -40.82
CA LYS A 81 -34.32 32.34 -39.84
C LYS A 81 -32.85 32.18 -39.42
N GLN A 82 -31.91 32.30 -40.37
CA GLN A 82 -30.47 32.33 -40.07
C GLN A 82 -30.07 33.57 -39.26
N ASN A 83 -30.64 34.74 -39.55
CA ASN A 83 -30.39 35.96 -38.77
C ASN A 83 -30.96 35.86 -37.34
N GLN A 84 -32.16 35.30 -37.15
CA GLN A 84 -32.71 35.04 -35.81
C GLN A 84 -31.84 34.07 -35.00
N VAL A 85 -31.37 32.98 -35.61
CA VAL A 85 -30.46 32.03 -34.96
C VAL A 85 -29.15 32.72 -34.59
N LYS A 86 -28.58 33.54 -35.48
CA LYS A 86 -27.37 34.31 -35.21
C LYS A 86 -27.55 35.31 -34.06
N THR A 87 -28.63 36.08 -34.05
CA THR A 87 -28.94 37.04 -32.97
C THR A 87 -29.15 36.34 -31.62
N TYR A 88 -29.80 35.16 -31.61
CA TYR A 88 -29.93 34.36 -30.41
C TYR A 88 -28.58 33.85 -29.91
N LEU A 89 -27.74 33.31 -30.81
CA LEU A 89 -26.38 32.85 -30.49
C LEU A 89 -25.51 34.00 -29.96
N ASP A 90 -25.64 35.21 -30.52
CA ASP A 90 -24.90 36.39 -30.05
C ASP A 90 -25.35 36.83 -28.65
N LYS A 91 -26.66 36.82 -28.35
CA LYS A 91 -27.18 37.07 -26.99
C LYS A 91 -26.67 36.03 -26.00
N VAL A 92 -26.68 34.76 -26.39
CA VAL A 92 -26.18 33.64 -25.57
C VAL A 92 -24.67 33.77 -25.37
N ASN A 93 -23.89 34.10 -26.40
CA ASN A 93 -22.45 34.37 -26.28
C ASN A 93 -22.17 35.56 -25.35
N LYS A 94 -22.94 36.65 -25.46
CA LYS A 94 -22.81 37.82 -24.58
C LYS A 94 -23.13 37.51 -23.12
N PHE A 95 -24.12 36.63 -22.86
CA PHE A 95 -24.44 36.17 -21.51
C PHE A 95 -23.30 35.35 -20.90
N TYR A 96 -22.82 34.33 -21.61
CA TYR A 96 -21.72 33.46 -21.13
C TYR A 96 -20.37 34.20 -21.00
N ASN A 97 -20.11 35.17 -21.87
CA ASN A 97 -18.92 36.03 -21.78
C ASN A 97 -19.13 37.23 -20.85
N SER A 98 -20.23 37.28 -20.10
CA SER A 98 -20.39 38.31 -19.08
C SER A 98 -19.30 38.16 -18.02
N GLU A 99 -18.75 39.30 -17.61
CA GLU A 99 -17.69 39.35 -16.60
C GLU A 99 -18.07 38.60 -15.32
N LEU A 100 -19.37 38.62 -14.97
CA LEU A 100 -19.92 37.90 -13.83
C LEU A 100 -19.74 36.38 -13.95
N LEU A 101 -20.13 35.76 -15.07
CA LEU A 101 -20.06 34.30 -15.24
C LEU A 101 -18.61 33.83 -15.37
N VAL A 102 -17.76 34.62 -16.02
CA VAL A 102 -16.32 34.34 -16.08
C VAL A 102 -15.72 34.36 -14.67
N LYS A 103 -15.98 35.41 -13.88
CA LYS A 103 -15.51 35.50 -12.47
C LYS A 103 -16.06 34.35 -11.62
N LEU A 104 -17.33 34.01 -11.76
CA LEU A 104 -17.96 32.90 -11.03
C LEU A 104 -17.30 31.56 -11.37
N SER A 105 -17.07 31.27 -12.66
CA SER A 105 -16.42 30.03 -13.08
C SER A 105 -15.00 29.89 -12.50
N HIS A 106 -14.22 30.97 -12.46
CA HIS A 106 -12.88 30.97 -11.85
C HIS A 106 -12.94 30.73 -10.34
N ARG A 107 -13.87 31.38 -9.64
CA ARG A 107 -14.08 31.16 -8.19
C ARG A 107 -14.51 29.73 -7.88
N LEU A 108 -15.37 29.14 -8.72
CA LEU A 108 -15.76 27.73 -8.59
C LEU A 108 -14.58 26.78 -8.81
N LYS A 109 -13.77 27.00 -9.85
CA LYS A 109 -12.55 26.19 -10.09
C LYS A 109 -11.58 26.26 -8.91
N ALA A 110 -11.38 27.45 -8.34
CA ALA A 110 -10.55 27.64 -7.15
C ALA A 110 -11.13 26.92 -5.92
N LEU A 111 -12.44 27.02 -5.69
CA LEU A 111 -13.14 26.32 -4.61
C LEU A 111 -12.99 24.80 -4.75
N VAL A 112 -13.22 24.25 -5.95
CA VAL A 112 -13.06 22.82 -6.23
C VAL A 112 -11.63 22.37 -5.94
N LEU A 113 -10.62 23.13 -6.38
CA LEU A 113 -9.23 22.81 -6.10
C LEU A 113 -8.93 22.76 -4.59
N VAL A 114 -9.50 23.68 -3.81
CA VAL A 114 -9.39 23.68 -2.34
C VAL A 114 -10.06 22.46 -1.73
N ILE A 115 -11.27 22.10 -2.19
CA ILE A 115 -11.98 20.90 -1.70
C ILE A 115 -11.19 19.63 -2.03
N VAL A 116 -10.68 19.51 -3.27
CA VAL A 116 -9.86 18.36 -3.68
C VAL A 116 -8.57 18.30 -2.86
N ALA A 117 -7.90 19.43 -2.63
CA ALA A 117 -6.73 19.47 -1.75
C ALA A 117 -7.10 19.03 -0.32
N ALA A 118 -8.24 19.46 0.22
CA ALA A 118 -8.71 19.01 1.53
C ALA A 118 -8.96 17.50 1.55
N VAL A 119 -9.60 16.93 0.52
CA VAL A 119 -9.83 15.47 0.38
C VAL A 119 -8.51 14.70 0.36
N LEU A 120 -7.57 15.13 -0.47
CA LEU A 120 -6.23 14.52 -0.53
C LEU A 120 -5.52 14.62 0.81
N PHE A 121 -5.69 15.73 1.54
CA PHE A 121 -5.12 15.89 2.86
C PHE A 121 -5.74 14.95 3.89
N TYR A 122 -7.08 14.93 4.04
CA TYR A 122 -7.71 14.23 5.17
C TYR A 122 -7.87 12.72 4.93
N SER A 123 -7.85 12.24 3.68
CA SER A 123 -8.14 10.83 3.38
C SER A 123 -7.36 9.79 4.23
N PRO A 124 -6.10 10.00 4.65
CA PRO A 124 -5.41 8.99 5.46
C PRO A 124 -5.86 8.93 6.94
N PHE A 125 -6.62 9.91 7.43
CA PHE A 125 -6.88 10.09 8.86
C PHE A 125 -8.04 9.25 9.41
N PRO A 126 -9.24 9.20 8.77
CA PRO A 126 -10.35 8.38 9.26
C PRO A 126 -10.12 6.90 8.90
N ARG A 127 -9.27 6.22 9.67
CA ARG A 127 -8.97 4.78 9.48
C ARG A 127 -8.53 4.43 8.06
N GLY A 128 -7.77 5.32 7.42
CA GLY A 128 -7.34 5.19 6.01
C GLY A 128 -8.49 5.13 4.98
N LEU A 129 -9.72 5.50 5.36
CA LEU A 129 -10.97 5.28 4.60
C LEU A 129 -11.23 3.81 4.24
N PHE A 130 -10.72 2.85 5.04
CA PHE A 130 -10.95 1.41 4.80
C PHE A 130 -12.36 0.95 5.13
N PHE A 131 -13.10 1.74 5.89
CA PHE A 131 -14.42 1.40 6.40
C PHE A 131 -15.50 2.11 5.59
N GLU A 132 -16.54 1.36 5.22
CA GLU A 132 -17.59 1.79 4.31
C GLU A 132 -18.17 3.16 4.66
N ARG A 133 -18.48 3.41 5.94
CA ARG A 133 -19.07 4.67 6.39
C ARG A 133 -18.17 5.86 6.09
N GLU A 134 -16.90 5.78 6.46
CA GLU A 134 -15.91 6.83 6.21
C GLU A 134 -15.69 7.04 4.71
N THR A 135 -15.64 5.97 3.93
CA THR A 135 -15.55 6.03 2.47
C THR A 135 -16.76 6.79 1.91
N LEU A 136 -17.99 6.43 2.28
CA LEU A 136 -19.22 7.08 1.78
C LEU A 136 -19.24 8.60 2.04
N TYR A 137 -18.80 9.06 3.21
CA TYR A 137 -18.69 10.50 3.48
C TYR A 137 -17.68 11.17 2.55
N ALA A 138 -16.55 10.52 2.28
CA ALA A 138 -15.57 11.03 1.33
C ALA A 138 -16.11 11.08 -0.10
N GLU A 139 -16.82 10.04 -0.52
CA GLU A 139 -17.46 9.96 -1.83
C GLU A 139 -18.48 11.08 -2.03
N LEU A 140 -19.31 11.38 -1.03
CA LEU A 140 -20.26 12.49 -1.07
C LEU A 140 -19.57 13.85 -1.28
N ILE A 141 -18.47 14.11 -0.56
CA ILE A 141 -17.70 15.35 -0.71
C ILE A 141 -17.08 15.43 -2.11
N VAL A 142 -16.48 14.33 -2.58
CA VAL A 142 -15.86 14.27 -3.91
C VAL A 142 -16.88 14.46 -5.02
N PHE A 143 -18.03 13.80 -4.96
CA PHE A 143 -19.07 13.94 -5.99
C PHE A 143 -19.72 15.33 -5.96
N GLY A 144 -19.89 15.94 -4.78
CA GLY A 144 -20.28 17.34 -4.66
C GLY A 144 -19.26 18.28 -5.32
N ALA A 145 -17.98 18.09 -5.07
CA ALA A 145 -16.90 18.83 -5.74
C ALA A 145 -16.89 18.59 -7.26
N PHE A 146 -17.16 17.36 -7.69
CA PHE A 146 -17.23 16.99 -9.11
C PHE A 146 -18.43 17.63 -9.82
N ALA A 147 -19.57 17.76 -9.15
CA ALA A 147 -20.71 18.50 -9.67
C ALA A 147 -20.40 20.00 -9.84
N LEU A 148 -19.74 20.60 -8.84
CA LEU A 148 -19.27 21.99 -8.92
C LEU A 148 -18.21 22.17 -10.01
N PHE A 149 -17.34 21.19 -10.21
CA PHE A 149 -16.37 21.15 -11.29
C PHE A 149 -17.05 21.21 -12.65
N TRP A 150 -18.04 20.33 -12.90
CA TRP A 150 -18.82 20.36 -14.14
C TRP A 150 -19.62 21.65 -14.33
N LEU A 151 -20.22 22.18 -13.27
CA LEU A 151 -20.89 23.48 -13.31
C LEU A 151 -19.90 24.57 -13.76
N SER A 152 -18.69 24.59 -13.22
CA SER A 152 -17.66 25.55 -13.61
C SER A 152 -17.28 25.43 -15.10
N LYS A 153 -17.29 24.21 -15.65
CA LYS A 153 -17.01 23.95 -17.07
C LYS A 153 -18.14 24.42 -17.97
N ILE A 154 -19.39 24.15 -17.59
CA ILE A 154 -20.58 24.63 -18.31
C ILE A 154 -20.58 26.16 -18.36
N LEU A 155 -20.29 26.83 -17.24
CA LEU A 155 -20.23 28.29 -17.16
C LEU A 155 -19.10 28.91 -17.98
N SER A 156 -17.94 28.23 -18.06
CA SER A 156 -16.78 28.69 -18.85
C SER A 156 -16.75 28.15 -20.28
N ARG A 157 -17.74 27.33 -20.68
CA ARG A 157 -17.78 26.57 -21.94
C ARG A 157 -16.50 25.76 -22.20
N ASP A 158 -15.90 25.28 -21.13
CA ASP A 158 -14.72 24.42 -21.17
C ASP A 158 -15.14 23.02 -21.62
N LYS A 159 -14.83 22.67 -22.87
CA LYS A 159 -15.22 21.41 -23.51
C LYS A 159 -14.20 20.29 -23.34
N ARG A 160 -13.09 20.55 -22.63
CA ARG A 160 -12.05 19.54 -22.41
C ARG A 160 -12.68 18.34 -21.70
N PHE A 161 -12.48 17.13 -22.19
CA PHE A 161 -12.91 15.91 -21.51
C PHE A 161 -12.24 14.73 -22.23
N LEU A 162 -11.55 13.87 -21.49
CA LEU A 162 -10.80 12.74 -22.04
C LEU A 162 -9.80 13.17 -23.13
N GLU A 163 -8.81 13.99 -22.76
CA GLU A 163 -7.83 14.53 -23.71
C GLU A 163 -6.63 13.60 -23.90
N THR A 164 -6.30 12.82 -22.88
CA THR A 164 -5.11 11.99 -22.85
C THR A 164 -5.44 10.50 -22.90
N PRO A 165 -4.54 9.64 -23.43
CA PRO A 165 -4.72 8.19 -23.36
C PRO A 165 -4.96 7.67 -21.93
N LEU A 166 -4.37 8.34 -20.94
CA LEU A 166 -4.56 8.02 -19.53
C LEU A 166 -6.00 8.28 -19.07
N ASP A 167 -6.65 9.34 -19.55
CA ASP A 167 -8.03 9.64 -19.21
C ASP A 167 -8.98 8.54 -19.71
N TYR A 168 -8.79 8.08 -20.96
CA TYR A 168 -9.55 6.97 -21.53
C TYR A 168 -9.29 5.66 -20.77
N ALA A 169 -8.04 5.36 -20.43
CA ALA A 169 -7.70 4.16 -19.69
C ALA A 169 -8.30 4.16 -18.26
N ALA A 170 -8.29 5.33 -17.58
CA ALA A 170 -8.91 5.49 -16.28
C ALA A 170 -10.44 5.34 -16.35
N LEU A 171 -11.10 5.94 -17.35
CA LEU A 171 -12.53 5.77 -17.56
C LEU A 171 -12.89 4.32 -17.94
N LEU A 172 -12.05 3.66 -18.73
CA LEU A 172 -12.22 2.25 -19.08
C LEU A 172 -12.28 1.39 -17.81
N LEU A 173 -11.39 1.61 -16.85
CA LEU A 173 -11.39 0.85 -15.59
C LEU A 173 -12.70 1.04 -14.80
N VAL A 174 -13.25 2.27 -14.76
CA VAL A 174 -14.59 2.53 -14.20
C VAL A 174 -15.67 1.73 -14.95
N GLY A 175 -15.61 1.72 -16.27
CA GLY A 175 -16.51 0.95 -17.12
C GLY A 175 -16.41 -0.56 -16.88
N VAL A 176 -15.22 -1.10 -16.65
CA VAL A 176 -15.05 -2.52 -16.34
C VAL A 176 -15.66 -2.87 -14.98
N TYR A 177 -15.44 -2.05 -13.94
CA TYR A 177 -16.09 -2.28 -12.65
C TYR A 177 -17.62 -2.17 -12.74
N PHE A 178 -18.14 -1.31 -13.61
CA PHE A 178 -19.58 -1.28 -13.93
C PHE A 178 -20.05 -2.60 -14.56
N LEU A 179 -19.32 -3.11 -15.56
CA LEU A 179 -19.64 -4.38 -16.22
C LEU A 179 -19.57 -5.57 -15.24
N ALA A 180 -18.64 -5.54 -14.30
CA ALA A 180 -18.48 -6.58 -13.28
C ALA A 180 -19.70 -6.70 -12.35
N ILE A 181 -20.54 -5.67 -12.22
CA ILE A 181 -21.79 -5.71 -11.42
C ILE A 181 -22.76 -6.78 -11.97
N PHE A 182 -22.80 -6.98 -13.28
CA PHE A 182 -23.73 -7.94 -13.90
C PHE A 182 -23.33 -9.40 -13.63
N GLY A 183 -22.02 -9.66 -13.51
CA GLY A 183 -21.46 -10.97 -13.11
C GLY A 183 -21.27 -11.12 -11.60
N ALA A 184 -21.69 -10.15 -10.80
CA ALA A 184 -21.31 -10.08 -9.39
C ALA A 184 -22.00 -11.13 -8.52
N VAL A 185 -21.19 -11.87 -7.75
CA VAL A 185 -21.69 -12.79 -6.71
C VAL A 185 -22.32 -12.04 -5.52
N ALA A 186 -21.88 -10.79 -5.29
CA ALA A 186 -22.40 -9.90 -4.27
C ALA A 186 -22.66 -8.50 -4.86
N LYS A 187 -23.85 -8.30 -5.45
CA LYS A 187 -24.20 -7.07 -6.19
C LYS A 187 -24.01 -5.78 -5.39
N ARG A 188 -24.41 -5.76 -4.10
CA ARG A 188 -24.23 -4.58 -3.22
C ARG A 188 -22.76 -4.16 -3.13
N GLU A 189 -21.87 -5.11 -2.96
CA GLU A 189 -20.43 -4.84 -2.77
C GLU A 189 -19.77 -4.48 -4.10
N ALA A 190 -20.20 -5.10 -5.21
CA ALA A 190 -19.75 -4.71 -6.54
C ALA A 190 -20.17 -3.27 -6.90
N ILE A 191 -21.40 -2.85 -6.54
CA ILE A 191 -21.85 -1.46 -6.72
C ILE A 191 -20.99 -0.52 -5.86
N PHE A 192 -20.74 -0.88 -4.60
CA PHE A 192 -19.92 -0.06 -3.71
C PHE A 192 -18.48 0.10 -4.24
N GLU A 193 -17.86 -0.97 -4.72
CA GLU A 193 -16.53 -0.92 -5.33
C GLU A 193 -16.55 -0.09 -6.63
N TRP A 194 -17.59 -0.21 -7.47
CA TRP A 194 -17.73 0.62 -8.66
C TRP A 194 -17.83 2.12 -8.32
N VAL A 195 -18.62 2.48 -7.30
CA VAL A 195 -18.72 3.87 -6.81
C VAL A 195 -17.35 4.38 -6.36
N ARG A 196 -16.56 3.56 -5.66
CA ARG A 196 -15.18 3.91 -5.26
C ARG A 196 -14.29 4.20 -6.48
N TYR A 197 -14.35 3.40 -7.54
CA TYR A 197 -13.60 3.68 -8.77
C TYR A 197 -14.11 4.93 -9.50
N CYS A 198 -15.42 5.22 -9.48
CA CYS A 198 -15.96 6.50 -9.93
C CYS A 198 -15.38 7.67 -9.14
N THR A 199 -15.22 7.54 -7.83
CA THR A 199 -14.61 8.55 -6.96
C THR A 199 -13.13 8.77 -7.30
N TYR A 200 -12.37 7.69 -7.51
CA TYR A 200 -10.97 7.78 -7.95
C TYR A 200 -10.84 8.50 -9.28
N PHE A 201 -11.70 8.18 -10.25
CA PHE A 201 -11.74 8.85 -11.54
C PHE A 201 -12.12 10.34 -11.43
N ALA A 202 -13.11 10.68 -10.58
CA ALA A 202 -13.49 12.07 -10.34
C ALA A 202 -12.34 12.90 -9.76
N VAL A 203 -11.63 12.37 -8.75
CA VAL A 203 -10.44 13.03 -8.18
C VAL A 203 -9.35 13.16 -9.25
N PHE A 204 -9.08 12.08 -10.00
CA PHE A 204 -8.09 12.07 -11.07
C PHE A 204 -8.37 13.17 -12.12
N LEU A 205 -9.60 13.26 -12.64
CA LEU A 205 -9.98 14.27 -13.63
C LEU A 205 -9.90 15.69 -13.08
N MET A 206 -10.38 15.93 -11.85
CA MET A 206 -10.31 17.25 -11.24
C MET A 206 -8.85 17.68 -11.03
N VAL A 207 -7.97 16.78 -10.58
CA VAL A 207 -6.55 17.08 -10.41
C VAL A 207 -5.85 17.28 -11.75
N SER A 208 -6.09 16.43 -12.75
CA SER A 208 -5.42 16.50 -14.05
C SER A 208 -5.70 17.82 -14.76
N GLU A 209 -6.93 18.32 -14.66
CA GLU A 209 -7.33 19.57 -15.31
C GLU A 209 -7.06 20.83 -14.47
N LEU A 210 -7.35 20.81 -13.16
CA LEU A 210 -7.22 22.00 -12.32
C LEU A 210 -5.78 22.27 -11.89
N ALA A 211 -4.94 21.24 -11.80
CA ALA A 211 -3.53 21.38 -11.49
C ALA A 211 -2.66 21.40 -12.74
N ALA A 212 -3.11 21.97 -13.86
CA ALA A 212 -2.33 22.05 -15.09
C ALA A 212 -1.06 22.90 -14.91
N GLU A 213 -1.17 24.02 -14.19
CA GLU A 213 -0.05 24.92 -13.90
C GLU A 213 0.94 24.31 -12.90
N PHE A 214 2.24 24.58 -13.12
CA PHE A 214 3.31 24.09 -12.24
C PHE A 214 3.08 24.47 -10.77
N LYS A 215 2.65 25.70 -10.48
CA LYS A 215 2.37 26.18 -9.12
C LYS A 215 1.33 25.32 -8.39
N HIS A 216 0.24 24.94 -9.08
CA HIS A 216 -0.81 24.11 -8.50
C HIS A 216 -0.35 22.68 -8.26
N LYS A 217 0.45 22.10 -9.18
CA LYS A 217 1.09 20.78 -8.98
C LYS A 217 1.93 20.77 -7.71
N ILE A 218 2.82 21.75 -7.54
CA ILE A 218 3.69 21.85 -6.36
C ILE A 218 2.87 21.98 -5.07
N ARG A 219 1.81 22.79 -5.07
CA ARG A 219 0.91 22.92 -3.91
C ARG A 219 0.26 21.59 -3.54
N LEU A 220 -0.23 20.82 -4.52
CA LEU A 220 -0.82 19.50 -4.25
C LEU A 220 0.22 18.49 -3.74
N LEU A 221 1.46 18.49 -4.24
CA LEU A 221 2.52 17.65 -3.70
C LEU A 221 2.85 18.02 -2.23
N TRP A 222 2.83 19.30 -1.88
CA TRP A 222 2.94 19.75 -0.50
C TRP A 222 1.75 19.32 0.36
N VAL A 223 0.53 19.32 -0.17
CA VAL A 223 -0.67 18.81 0.52
C VAL A 223 -0.53 17.32 0.84
N LEU A 224 -0.09 16.50 -0.14
CA LEU A 224 0.17 15.08 0.08
C LEU A 224 1.29 14.86 1.10
N THR A 225 2.34 15.68 1.06
CA THR A 225 3.46 15.62 2.02
C THR A 225 3.00 16.00 3.43
N ALA A 226 2.22 17.07 3.57
CA ALA A 226 1.67 17.52 4.85
C ALA A 226 0.72 16.49 5.46
N SER A 227 -0.10 15.84 4.62
CA SER A 227 -0.95 14.72 5.02
C SER A 227 -0.12 13.58 5.60
N ALA A 228 0.94 13.16 4.89
CA ALA A 228 1.82 12.10 5.35
C ALA A 228 2.54 12.44 6.65
N VAL A 229 3.00 13.69 6.79
CA VAL A 229 3.60 14.19 8.03
C VAL A 229 2.58 14.15 9.18
N GLY A 230 1.33 14.53 8.94
CA GLY A 230 0.27 14.43 9.96
C GLY A 230 0.03 13.00 10.44
N VAL A 231 0.01 12.03 9.51
CA VAL A 231 -0.05 10.60 9.86
C VAL A 231 1.19 10.16 10.64
N CYS A 232 2.39 10.66 10.28
CA CYS A 232 3.62 10.34 11.02
C CYS A 232 3.61 10.91 12.44
N ILE A 233 3.12 12.14 12.61
CA ILE A 233 2.97 12.78 13.93
C ILE A 233 2.04 11.95 14.82
N LEU A 234 0.89 11.50 14.29
CA LEU A 234 -0.02 10.63 15.03
C LEU A 234 0.59 9.25 15.35
N ALA A 235 1.45 8.73 14.48
CA ALA A 235 2.19 7.49 14.75
C ALA A 235 3.14 7.65 15.95
N LEU A 236 3.88 8.76 15.99
CA LEU A 236 4.81 9.07 17.09
C LEU A 236 4.07 9.42 18.38
N ASP A 237 2.93 10.12 18.28
CA ASP A 237 2.05 10.38 19.42
C ASP A 237 1.55 9.09 20.06
N ALA A 238 1.22 8.07 19.25
CA ALA A 238 0.74 6.78 19.74
C ALA A 238 1.74 6.08 20.67
N VAL A 239 3.04 6.25 20.46
CA VAL A 239 4.14 5.72 21.30
C VAL A 239 4.69 6.74 22.29
N SER A 240 3.98 7.85 22.49
CA SER A 240 4.32 8.95 23.40
C SER A 240 3.11 9.35 24.25
N GLY A 241 2.27 8.40 24.65
CA GLY A 241 1.15 8.64 25.56
C GLY A 241 -0.16 9.12 24.90
N SER A 242 -0.19 9.19 23.56
CA SER A 242 -1.38 9.50 22.75
C SER A 242 -2.04 10.84 23.11
N VAL A 243 -1.25 11.87 23.42
CA VAL A 243 -1.75 13.17 23.90
C VAL A 243 -2.54 13.87 22.80
N LEU A 244 -1.98 13.95 21.59
CA LEU A 244 -2.64 14.58 20.45
C LEU A 244 -3.89 13.80 20.04
N ALA A 245 -3.81 12.48 19.98
CA ALA A 245 -4.96 11.63 19.66
C ALA A 245 -6.11 11.83 20.66
N LYS A 246 -5.83 11.94 21.96
CA LYS A 246 -6.85 12.25 22.99
C LYS A 246 -7.51 13.61 22.77
N VAL A 247 -6.73 14.65 22.44
CA VAL A 247 -7.26 15.99 22.12
C VAL A 247 -8.16 15.94 20.90
N LEU A 248 -7.72 15.27 19.83
CA LEU A 248 -8.51 15.10 18.61
C LEU A 248 -9.80 14.33 18.86
N ASN A 249 -9.73 13.22 19.60
CA ASN A 249 -10.92 12.43 19.96
C ASN A 249 -11.95 13.27 20.71
N LYS A 250 -11.51 14.05 21.72
CA LYS A 250 -12.39 14.95 22.47
C LYS A 250 -13.02 16.00 21.55
N PHE A 251 -12.25 16.58 20.63
CA PHE A 251 -12.77 17.55 19.67
C PHE A 251 -13.87 16.93 18.78
N PHE A 252 -13.63 15.77 18.19
CA PHE A 252 -14.60 15.09 17.32
C PHE A 252 -15.85 14.64 18.08
N GLU A 253 -15.69 14.19 19.32
CA GLU A 253 -16.80 13.88 20.22
C GLU A 253 -17.67 15.13 20.50
N GLN A 254 -17.05 16.27 20.78
CA GLN A 254 -17.76 17.54 21.05
C GLN A 254 -18.61 18.02 19.86
N ILE A 255 -18.15 17.80 18.63
CA ILE A 255 -18.91 18.16 17.42
C ILE A 255 -19.81 17.02 16.90
N ASN A 256 -19.97 15.94 17.69
CA ASN A 256 -20.77 14.75 17.35
C ASN A 256 -20.38 14.11 16.00
N VAL A 257 -19.08 14.13 15.68
CA VAL A 257 -18.53 13.47 14.49
C VAL A 257 -17.84 12.20 14.94
N ARG A 258 -18.27 11.04 14.42
CA ARG A 258 -17.76 9.72 14.81
C ARG A 258 -16.40 9.39 14.17
N ILE A 259 -15.39 10.19 14.44
CA ILE A 259 -13.99 9.94 14.08
C ILE A 259 -13.22 9.58 15.35
N TYR A 260 -12.47 8.48 15.30
CA TYR A 260 -11.70 7.99 16.44
C TYR A 260 -10.26 7.66 16.05
N PHE A 261 -9.34 8.18 16.84
CA PHE A 261 -7.89 8.04 16.75
C PHE A 261 -7.43 7.07 17.85
N GLY A 262 -7.22 5.81 17.50
CA GLY A 262 -6.73 4.77 18.40
C GLY A 262 -6.32 3.50 17.65
N ALA A 263 -5.78 2.51 18.40
CA ALA A 263 -5.20 1.29 17.83
C ALA A 263 -4.13 1.58 16.74
N MET A 264 -3.27 2.56 17.03
CA MET A 264 -2.26 3.06 16.10
C MET A 264 -0.91 2.35 16.20
N THR A 265 -0.82 1.34 17.06
CA THR A 265 0.33 0.45 17.23
C THR A 265 -0.11 -1.00 17.08
N ASP A 266 0.78 -1.83 16.56
CA ASP A 266 0.54 -3.26 16.30
C ASP A 266 1.79 -4.06 16.71
N TYR A 267 1.79 -4.61 17.94
CA TYR A 267 2.91 -5.39 18.51
C TYR A 267 4.28 -4.71 18.36
N GLY A 268 4.43 -3.50 18.93
CA GLY A 268 5.68 -2.73 18.87
C GLY A 268 5.99 -2.11 17.50
N ARG A 269 5.00 -2.03 16.61
CA ARG A 269 5.12 -1.43 15.28
C ARG A 269 4.16 -0.26 15.13
N LEU A 270 4.57 0.73 14.34
CA LEU A 270 3.73 1.89 14.04
C LEU A 270 2.75 1.57 12.91
N ALA A 271 1.46 1.72 13.20
CA ALA A 271 0.36 1.56 12.24
C ALA A 271 -0.38 2.88 11.97
N SER A 272 -0.24 3.88 12.86
CA SER A 272 -0.90 5.18 12.80
C SER A 272 -2.42 5.06 12.55
N THR A 273 -3.02 6.09 11.96
CA THR A 273 -4.43 6.13 11.57
C THR A 273 -4.85 5.02 10.62
N PHE A 274 -3.92 4.39 9.90
CA PHE A 274 -4.25 3.26 9.03
C PHE A 274 -4.63 2.00 9.81
N GLN A 275 -4.23 1.88 11.08
CA GLN A 275 -4.44 0.69 11.93
C GLN A 275 -3.85 -0.62 11.34
N TYR A 276 -3.14 -0.51 10.22
CA TYR A 276 -2.53 -1.61 9.50
C TYR A 276 -1.18 -1.19 8.94
N VAL A 277 -0.13 -1.66 9.62
CA VAL A 277 1.30 -1.42 9.36
C VAL A 277 1.72 -1.55 7.89
N ASN A 278 1.18 -2.52 7.15
CA ASN A 278 1.60 -2.74 5.76
C ASN A 278 1.01 -1.68 4.81
N ALA A 279 -0.21 -1.21 5.07
CA ALA A 279 -0.81 -0.12 4.28
C ALA A 279 -0.13 1.21 4.58
N LEU A 280 0.14 1.51 5.86
CA LEU A 280 0.93 2.69 6.23
C LEU A 280 2.29 2.69 5.53
N ALA A 281 3.02 1.56 5.55
CA ALA A 281 4.31 1.46 4.90
C ALA A 281 4.25 1.74 3.39
N GLY A 282 3.26 1.19 2.69
CA GLY A 282 3.05 1.45 1.26
C GLY A 282 2.77 2.92 0.96
N TYR A 283 1.92 3.56 1.76
CA TYR A 283 1.62 4.98 1.65
C TYR A 283 2.86 5.87 1.91
N LEU A 284 3.62 5.57 2.97
CA LEU A 284 4.81 6.34 3.34
C LEU A 284 5.95 6.23 2.30
N ILE A 285 6.11 5.09 1.62
CA ILE A 285 7.08 4.99 0.50
C ILE A 285 6.76 6.02 -0.59
N VAL A 286 5.50 6.08 -1.03
CA VAL A 286 5.08 7.04 -2.07
C VAL A 286 5.27 8.48 -1.57
N ALA A 287 4.83 8.78 -0.35
CA ALA A 287 4.97 10.10 0.25
C ALA A 287 6.45 10.53 0.40
N PHE A 288 7.34 9.59 0.71
CA PHE A 288 8.78 9.84 0.82
C PHE A 288 9.38 10.30 -0.51
N PHE A 289 9.05 9.63 -1.62
CA PHE A 289 9.53 10.02 -2.95
C PHE A 289 8.90 11.32 -3.46
N VAL A 290 7.66 11.60 -3.05
CA VAL A 290 7.03 12.92 -3.29
C VAL A 290 7.78 14.02 -2.54
N ALA A 291 8.03 13.84 -1.24
CA ALA A 291 8.70 14.84 -0.40
C ALA A 291 10.15 15.10 -0.84
N THR A 292 10.91 14.04 -1.16
CA THR A 292 12.27 14.16 -1.69
C THR A 292 12.29 14.78 -3.09
N GLY A 293 11.30 14.48 -3.93
CA GLY A 293 11.10 15.15 -5.22
C GLY A 293 10.91 16.67 -5.06
N ILE A 294 10.15 17.10 -4.05
CA ILE A 294 10.05 18.52 -3.69
C ILE A 294 11.42 19.08 -3.29
N THR A 295 12.20 18.37 -2.47
CA THR A 295 13.55 18.81 -2.07
C THR A 295 14.46 19.06 -3.28
N VAL A 296 14.41 18.19 -4.30
CA VAL A 296 15.22 18.31 -5.54
C VAL A 296 14.88 19.57 -6.34
N ILE A 297 13.58 19.86 -6.50
CA ILE A 297 13.09 20.97 -7.35
C ILE A 297 13.00 22.31 -6.61
N SER A 298 12.99 22.30 -5.28
CA SER A 298 12.92 23.51 -4.48
C SER A 298 14.16 24.39 -4.69
N ARG A 299 13.93 25.68 -4.99
CA ARG A 299 15.00 26.68 -5.11
C ARG A 299 15.32 27.35 -3.77
N GLY A 300 14.30 27.67 -2.97
CA GLY A 300 14.44 28.33 -1.67
C GLY A 300 14.87 27.39 -0.54
N LYS A 301 15.78 27.87 0.33
CA LYS A 301 16.32 27.11 1.47
C LYS A 301 15.22 26.62 2.43
N GLY A 302 14.22 27.45 2.73
CA GLY A 302 13.13 27.08 3.65
C GLY A 302 12.29 25.89 3.15
N SER A 303 11.94 25.87 1.86
CA SER A 303 11.20 24.76 1.25
C SER A 303 12.01 23.47 1.23
N ARG A 304 13.33 23.58 1.02
CA ARG A 304 14.26 22.45 1.06
C ARG A 304 14.39 21.88 2.48
N ILE A 305 14.55 22.73 3.48
CA ILE A 305 14.58 22.36 4.91
C ILE A 305 13.26 21.68 5.30
N ALA A 306 12.12 22.28 4.99
CA ALA A 306 10.81 21.73 5.34
C ALA A 306 10.56 20.36 4.68
N SER A 307 10.93 20.19 3.40
CA SER A 307 10.73 18.91 2.70
C SER A 307 11.72 17.84 3.17
N SER A 308 12.95 18.22 3.56
CA SER A 308 13.92 17.32 4.19
C SER A 308 13.43 16.84 5.56
N ALA A 309 12.96 17.75 6.41
CA ALA A 309 12.38 17.42 7.71
C ALA A 309 11.16 16.50 7.57
N ALA A 310 10.28 16.79 6.61
CA ALA A 310 9.14 15.91 6.28
C ALA A 310 9.59 14.52 5.82
N SER A 311 10.57 14.45 4.91
CA SER A 311 11.13 13.19 4.41
C SER A 311 11.75 12.37 5.54
N PHE A 312 12.42 13.02 6.50
CA PHE A 312 12.95 12.37 7.69
C PHE A 312 11.83 11.75 8.54
N LEU A 313 10.78 12.50 8.88
CA LEU A 313 9.68 11.98 9.70
C LEU A 313 8.99 10.79 9.01
N ILE A 314 8.74 10.91 7.70
CA ILE A 314 8.17 9.84 6.88
C ILE A 314 9.06 8.59 6.93
N MET A 315 10.38 8.75 6.75
CA MET A 315 11.32 7.64 6.77
C MET A 315 11.46 7.00 8.16
N LEU A 316 11.47 7.79 9.22
CA LEU A 316 11.54 7.33 10.60
C LEU A 316 10.34 6.43 10.94
N VAL A 317 9.12 6.89 10.65
CA VAL A 317 7.90 6.11 10.88
C VAL A 317 7.86 4.90 9.94
N PHE A 318 8.27 5.05 8.67
CA PHE A 318 8.38 3.94 7.73
C PHE A 318 9.24 2.80 8.28
N ILE A 319 10.43 3.10 8.82
CA ILE A 319 11.31 2.07 9.39
C ILE A 319 10.61 1.33 10.54
N HIS A 320 9.92 2.07 11.42
CA HIS A 320 9.17 1.49 12.53
C HIS A 320 7.84 0.81 12.14
N THR A 321 7.41 0.86 10.88
CA THR A 321 6.34 -0.03 10.39
C THR A 321 6.81 -1.48 10.36
N LEU A 322 8.12 -1.76 10.26
CA LEU A 322 8.72 -3.10 10.13
C LEU A 322 8.05 -3.97 9.05
N SER A 323 7.57 -3.33 7.98
CA SER A 323 6.90 -3.97 6.85
C SER A 323 7.91 -4.60 5.87
N ARG A 324 8.13 -5.91 6.02
CA ARG A 324 9.11 -6.69 5.21
C ARG A 324 8.88 -6.53 3.70
N GLY A 325 7.62 -6.58 3.27
CA GLY A 325 7.28 -6.39 1.85
C GLY A 325 7.65 -4.98 1.35
N ALA A 326 7.44 -3.96 2.19
CA ALA A 326 7.76 -2.58 1.81
C ALA A 326 9.28 -2.34 1.74
N PHE A 327 10.07 -2.95 2.65
CA PHE A 327 11.54 -2.94 2.56
C PHE A 327 12.07 -3.63 1.30
N ILE A 328 11.40 -4.66 0.78
CA ILE A 328 11.77 -5.28 -0.51
C ILE A 328 11.43 -4.35 -1.67
N VAL A 329 10.31 -3.61 -1.60
CA VAL A 329 9.83 -2.74 -2.68
C VAL A 329 10.63 -1.44 -2.80
N ILE A 330 11.13 -0.88 -1.69
CA ILE A 330 11.76 0.44 -1.69
C ILE A 330 12.97 0.59 -2.65
N PRO A 331 13.87 -0.38 -2.86
CA PRO A 331 14.98 -0.24 -3.79
C PRO A 331 14.49 -0.16 -5.25
N PHE A 332 13.42 -0.89 -5.60
CA PHE A 332 12.82 -0.81 -6.94
C PHE A 332 12.18 0.55 -7.19
N VAL A 333 11.46 1.10 -6.19
CA VAL A 333 10.87 2.44 -6.30
C VAL A 333 11.97 3.52 -6.33
N ALA A 334 13.04 3.36 -5.55
CA ALA A 334 14.21 4.23 -5.59
C ALA A 334 14.87 4.23 -6.98
N LEU A 335 14.99 3.05 -7.61
CA LEU A 335 15.51 2.94 -8.97
C LEU A 335 14.60 3.67 -9.97
N ILE A 336 13.28 3.48 -9.90
CA ILE A 336 12.31 4.21 -10.74
C ILE A 336 12.45 5.73 -10.52
N TYR A 337 12.53 6.18 -9.28
CA TYR A 337 12.74 7.58 -8.94
C TYR A 337 14.00 8.15 -9.58
N LEU A 338 15.15 7.47 -9.45
CA LEU A 338 16.42 7.92 -10.03
C LEU A 338 16.41 7.91 -11.57
N VAL A 339 15.81 6.89 -12.18
CA VAL A 339 15.73 6.78 -13.65
C VAL A 339 14.83 7.87 -14.22
N THR A 340 13.74 8.19 -13.53
CA THR A 340 12.77 9.21 -13.94
C THR A 340 13.29 10.65 -13.77
N LEU A 341 14.28 10.87 -12.91
CA LEU A 341 14.94 12.17 -12.80
C LEU A 341 15.75 12.54 -14.06
N PRO A 342 15.81 13.83 -14.43
CA PRO A 342 16.69 14.33 -15.49
C PRO A 342 18.15 13.96 -15.22
N ARG A 343 18.94 13.64 -16.27
CA ARG A 343 20.31 13.11 -16.14
C ARG A 343 21.20 13.94 -15.21
N GLY A 344 21.15 15.27 -15.30
CA GLY A 344 21.94 16.18 -14.45
C GLY A 344 21.49 16.23 -12.98
N SER A 345 20.26 15.82 -12.66
CA SER A 345 19.72 15.89 -11.29
C SER A 345 19.71 14.56 -10.57
N ARG A 346 20.20 13.47 -11.18
CA ARG A 346 20.15 12.12 -10.58
C ARG A 346 21.03 12.01 -9.33
N ILE A 347 22.22 12.60 -9.38
CA ILE A 347 23.16 12.62 -8.25
C ILE A 347 22.58 13.42 -7.09
N LYS A 348 22.12 14.63 -7.38
CA LYS A 348 21.36 15.48 -6.44
C LYS A 348 20.17 14.74 -5.84
N GLY A 349 19.41 14.04 -6.67
CA GLY A 349 18.28 13.22 -6.28
C GLY A 349 18.64 12.11 -5.31
N LEU A 350 19.71 11.33 -5.59
CA LEU A 350 20.17 10.29 -4.67
C LEU A 350 20.66 10.90 -3.35
N ALA A 351 21.46 11.98 -3.41
CA ALA A 351 22.02 12.61 -2.23
C ALA A 351 20.92 13.11 -1.28
N TYR A 352 19.92 13.82 -1.79
CA TYR A 352 18.79 14.28 -0.98
C TYR A 352 17.86 13.15 -0.54
N MET A 353 17.75 12.06 -1.30
CA MET A 353 17.02 10.87 -0.88
C MET A 353 17.71 10.18 0.31
N LEU A 354 19.04 10.12 0.34
CA LEU A 354 19.79 9.48 1.42
C LEU A 354 19.93 10.34 2.68
N ALA A 355 19.91 11.68 2.55
CA ALA A 355 20.01 12.62 3.66
C ALA A 355 19.04 12.37 4.84
N PRO A 356 17.73 12.09 4.62
CA PRO A 356 16.80 11.73 5.70
C PRO A 356 16.95 10.28 6.20
N VAL A 357 17.48 9.36 5.38
CA VAL A 357 17.59 7.93 5.72
C VAL A 357 18.61 7.71 6.84
N LEU A 358 19.77 8.37 6.76
CA LEU A 358 20.85 8.15 7.72
C LEU A 358 20.45 8.53 9.16
N PRO A 359 19.95 9.76 9.44
CA PRO A 359 19.47 10.10 10.78
C PRO A 359 18.30 9.22 11.23
N ALA A 360 17.36 8.86 10.34
CA ALA A 360 16.23 8.00 10.69
C ALA A 360 16.70 6.60 11.14
N PHE A 361 17.65 6.01 10.42
CA PHE A 361 18.23 4.72 10.77
C PHE A 361 18.99 4.78 12.10
N LEU A 362 19.84 5.79 12.31
CA LEU A 362 20.61 5.96 13.55
C LEU A 362 19.69 6.13 14.78
N LEU A 363 18.57 6.83 14.62
CA LEU A 363 17.62 7.08 15.71
C LEU A 363 16.69 5.89 15.99
N THR A 364 16.53 4.95 15.06
CA THR A 364 15.66 3.77 15.22
C THR A 364 16.02 2.99 16.50
N MET A 365 17.31 2.80 16.78
CA MET A 365 17.78 2.08 17.98
C MET A 365 17.41 2.81 19.28
N LYS A 366 17.37 4.14 19.26
CA LYS A 366 17.02 4.97 20.42
C LYS A 366 15.51 5.06 20.65
N LEU A 367 14.71 4.90 19.60
CA LEU A 367 13.25 4.93 19.66
C LEU A 367 12.61 3.58 20.00
N THR A 368 13.32 2.48 19.75
CA THR A 368 12.81 1.11 19.97
C THR A 368 12.26 0.87 21.39
N PRO A 369 12.88 1.33 22.49
CA PRO A 369 12.36 1.13 23.84
C PRO A 369 10.94 1.71 24.04
N TYR A 370 10.59 2.77 23.33
CA TYR A 370 9.30 3.46 23.49
C TYR A 370 8.15 2.81 22.70
N MET A 371 8.43 1.83 21.83
CA MET A 371 7.42 1.28 20.91
C MET A 371 6.26 0.55 21.60
N ASN A 372 6.46 0.13 22.86
CA ASN A 372 5.44 -0.52 23.69
C ASN A 372 4.99 0.36 24.87
N GLU A 373 5.56 1.57 25.01
CA GLU A 373 5.26 2.46 26.12
C GLU A 373 3.91 3.14 25.92
N THR A 374 3.09 3.12 26.97
CA THR A 374 1.77 3.77 26.98
C THR A 374 1.79 5.12 27.69
N GLU A 375 2.87 5.44 28.38
CA GLU A 375 3.04 6.70 29.09
C GLU A 375 3.64 7.79 28.20
N PHE A 376 3.46 9.05 28.62
CA PHE A 376 4.03 10.17 27.88
C PHE A 376 5.56 10.16 27.98
N SER A 377 6.23 10.26 26.83
CA SER A 377 7.69 10.35 26.77
C SER A 377 8.13 11.54 25.92
N GLY A 378 8.62 12.60 26.57
CA GLY A 378 9.19 13.76 25.89
C GLY A 378 10.40 13.42 25.02
N ALA A 379 11.07 12.28 25.28
CA ALA A 379 12.21 11.82 24.51
C ALA A 379 11.85 11.49 23.05
N VAL A 380 10.66 10.91 22.79
CA VAL A 380 10.21 10.59 21.42
C VAL A 380 10.14 11.86 20.57
N TRP A 381 9.56 12.93 21.11
CA TRP A 381 9.47 14.23 20.45
C TRP A 381 10.83 14.89 20.26
N LEU A 382 11.67 14.91 21.31
CA LEU A 382 13.01 15.49 21.23
C LEU A 382 13.87 14.79 20.18
N LEU A 383 13.91 13.46 20.16
CA LEU A 383 14.67 12.68 19.17
C LEU A 383 14.15 12.92 17.76
N SER A 384 12.84 13.03 17.58
CA SER A 384 12.22 13.32 16.27
C SER A 384 12.59 14.72 15.77
N ILE A 385 12.59 15.73 16.65
CA ILE A 385 13.00 17.10 16.30
C ILE A 385 14.48 17.17 15.96
N LEU A 386 15.34 16.55 16.79
CA LEU A 386 16.79 16.51 16.54
C LEU A 386 17.12 15.78 15.24
N GLY A 387 16.44 14.69 14.92
CA GLY A 387 16.62 13.97 13.66
C GLY A 387 16.17 14.77 12.44
N ALA A 388 15.05 15.51 12.55
CA ALA A 388 14.59 16.40 11.49
C ALA A 388 15.56 17.56 11.25
N ALA A 389 16.11 18.13 12.33
CA ALA A 389 17.14 19.16 12.26
C ALA A 389 18.44 18.63 11.64
N ALA A 390 18.90 17.44 12.06
CA ALA A 390 20.08 16.78 11.51
C ALA A 390 19.91 16.47 10.02
N SER A 391 18.77 15.91 9.60
CA SER A 391 18.46 15.68 8.19
C SER A 391 18.49 16.98 7.38
N SER A 392 17.87 18.04 7.90
CA SER A 392 17.84 19.34 7.24
C SER A 392 19.24 19.95 7.12
N LEU A 393 20.07 19.83 8.16
CA LEU A 393 21.47 20.28 8.15
C LEU A 393 22.28 19.51 7.09
N ILE A 394 22.17 18.18 7.05
CA ILE A 394 22.83 17.35 6.03
C ILE A 394 22.40 17.80 4.63
N THR A 395 21.11 18.02 4.40
CA THR A 395 20.59 18.48 3.10
C THR A 395 21.15 19.85 2.72
N VAL A 396 21.24 20.80 3.66
CA VAL A 396 21.85 22.12 3.39
C VAL A 396 23.34 22.01 3.10
N LEU A 397 24.08 21.16 3.82
CA LEU A 397 25.51 20.90 3.54
C LEU A 397 25.69 20.26 2.16
N LEU A 398 24.81 19.34 1.78
CA LEU A 398 24.80 18.72 0.46
C LEU A 398 24.59 19.75 -0.65
N ASP A 399 23.88 20.86 -0.45
CA ASP A 399 23.74 21.91 -1.48
C ASP A 399 25.08 22.48 -1.94
N TYR A 400 26.05 22.58 -1.03
CA TYR A 400 27.39 23.09 -1.34
C TYR A 400 28.23 22.03 -2.05
N ILE A 401 28.06 20.76 -1.69
CA ILE A 401 28.85 19.64 -2.19
C ILE A 401 28.31 19.13 -3.53
N VAL A 402 26.98 19.12 -3.72
CA VAL A 402 26.32 18.58 -4.91
C VAL A 402 26.75 19.29 -6.19
N LYS A 403 27.05 20.59 -6.15
CA LYS A 403 27.60 21.32 -7.32
C LYS A 403 28.91 20.71 -7.80
N TYR A 404 29.76 20.26 -6.87
CA TYR A 404 30.99 19.55 -7.20
C TYR A 404 30.73 18.08 -7.53
N LEU A 405 29.74 17.43 -6.91
CA LEU A 405 29.38 16.05 -7.25
C LEU A 405 28.79 15.93 -8.66
N GLU A 406 28.10 16.95 -9.15
CA GLU A 406 27.53 16.99 -10.51
C GLU A 406 28.61 17.12 -11.60
N SER A 407 29.81 17.62 -11.27
CA SER A 407 30.95 17.68 -12.21
C SER A 407 31.75 16.38 -12.28
N ILE A 408 31.51 15.43 -11.38
CA ILE A 408 32.19 14.14 -11.34
C ILE A 408 31.58 13.19 -12.37
N SER A 409 32.43 12.45 -13.09
CA SER A 409 31.96 11.47 -14.08
C SER A 409 31.09 10.38 -13.43
N TRP A 410 30.08 9.91 -14.16
CA TRP A 410 29.15 8.87 -13.67
C TRP A 410 29.87 7.59 -13.19
N LYS A 411 31.06 7.29 -13.75
CA LYS A 411 31.89 6.13 -13.39
C LYS A 411 32.48 6.22 -11.98
N ALA A 412 32.99 7.39 -11.60
CA ALA A 412 33.51 7.62 -10.26
C ALA A 412 32.38 7.61 -9.21
N TYR A 413 31.20 8.09 -9.59
CA TYR A 413 30.01 8.02 -8.75
C TYR A 413 29.50 6.59 -8.55
N THR A 414 29.46 5.77 -9.60
CA THR A 414 29.12 4.35 -9.44
C THR A 414 30.12 3.65 -8.55
N ALA A 415 31.41 3.98 -8.63
CA ALA A 415 32.42 3.43 -7.73
C ALA A 415 32.18 3.86 -6.27
N LEU A 416 31.90 5.15 -6.01
CA LEU A 416 31.59 5.65 -4.67
C LEU A 416 30.29 5.05 -4.10
N ALA A 417 29.22 5.02 -4.88
CA ALA A 417 27.95 4.42 -4.49
C ALA A 417 28.11 2.92 -4.22
N THR A 418 28.86 2.21 -5.06
CA THR A 418 29.21 0.80 -4.84
C THR A 418 30.03 0.62 -3.56
N GLY A 419 30.98 1.52 -3.29
CA GLY A 419 31.76 1.52 -2.05
C GLY A 419 30.90 1.73 -0.80
N ILE A 420 30.00 2.72 -0.82
CA ILE A 420 29.06 2.97 0.29
C ILE A 420 28.13 1.77 0.49
N VAL A 421 27.60 1.21 -0.59
CA VAL A 421 26.77 0.00 -0.53
C VAL A 421 27.56 -1.18 0.02
N ALA A 422 28.81 -1.38 -0.42
CA ALA A 422 29.69 -2.43 0.10
C ALA A 422 29.98 -2.26 1.60
N ILE A 423 30.23 -1.03 2.06
CA ILE A 423 30.42 -0.72 3.50
C ILE A 423 29.12 -0.97 4.28
N ALA A 424 27.97 -0.55 3.75
CA ALA A 424 26.68 -0.81 4.38
C ALA A 424 26.38 -2.31 4.46
N ILE A 425 26.67 -3.07 3.40
CA ILE A 425 26.58 -4.53 3.38
C ILE A 425 27.53 -5.13 4.42
N ALA A 426 28.79 -4.67 4.48
CA ALA A 426 29.76 -5.15 5.47
C ALA A 426 29.29 -4.87 6.91
N ALA A 427 28.76 -3.66 7.18
CA ALA A 427 28.20 -3.31 8.48
C ALA A 427 26.98 -4.18 8.84
N VAL A 428 26.09 -4.42 7.89
CA VAL A 428 24.94 -5.33 8.07
C VAL A 428 25.42 -6.75 8.31
N VAL A 429 26.42 -7.23 7.58
CA VAL A 429 27.03 -8.55 7.78
C VAL A 429 27.62 -8.64 9.19
N VAL A 430 28.35 -7.63 9.67
CA VAL A 430 28.86 -7.61 11.05
C VAL A 430 27.71 -7.69 12.06
N VAL A 431 26.68 -6.86 11.93
CA VAL A 431 25.50 -6.89 12.82
C VAL A 431 24.78 -8.24 12.79
N LEU A 432 24.75 -8.91 11.63
CA LEU A 432 24.13 -10.21 11.42
C LEU A 432 25.02 -11.41 11.76
N THR A 433 26.29 -11.21 12.08
CA THR A 433 27.24 -12.32 12.34
C THR A 433 27.81 -12.28 13.75
N VAL A 434 27.87 -11.11 14.39
CA VAL A 434 28.36 -11.00 15.76
C VAL A 434 27.32 -11.55 16.74
N SER A 435 27.60 -12.74 17.26
CA SER A 435 26.83 -13.37 18.32
C SER A 435 27.29 -12.91 19.71
N ALA A 436 26.40 -13.07 20.69
CA ALA A 436 26.70 -13.02 22.10
C ALA A 436 26.31 -14.36 22.75
N PRO A 437 26.89 -14.74 23.90
CA PRO A 437 26.46 -15.91 24.65
C PRO A 437 24.97 -15.79 25.03
N LEU A 438 24.25 -16.91 24.91
CA LEU A 438 22.86 -17.00 25.33
C LEU A 438 22.84 -17.44 26.79
N ALA A 439 22.71 -16.47 27.70
CA ALA A 439 22.51 -16.73 29.12
C ALA A 439 21.01 -16.81 29.43
N LEU A 440 20.57 -17.98 29.92
CA LEU A 440 19.24 -18.25 30.44
C LEU A 440 19.37 -18.49 31.95
N SER A 441 18.52 -17.87 32.76
CA SER A 441 18.67 -17.90 34.22
C SER A 441 17.34 -17.73 34.92
N ASN A 442 17.01 -18.70 35.78
CA ASN A 442 15.95 -18.60 36.79
C ASN A 442 16.56 -18.56 38.21
N TYR A 443 17.79 -18.02 38.32
CA TYR A 443 18.65 -18.11 39.51
C TYR A 443 18.25 -17.16 40.65
N GLU A 444 17.59 -16.03 40.32
CA GLU A 444 17.20 -14.95 41.24
C GLU A 444 15.68 -14.76 41.28
N GLY A 445 14.90 -15.78 41.66
CA GLY A 445 13.48 -15.61 42.05
C GLY A 445 12.55 -14.91 41.05
N ASP A 446 12.96 -14.74 39.80
CA ASP A 446 12.18 -14.07 38.78
C ASP A 446 10.91 -14.87 38.46
N LYS A 447 9.82 -14.14 38.19
CA LYS A 447 8.44 -14.63 38.11
C LYS A 447 8.13 -15.60 36.96
N GLU A 448 9.12 -16.04 36.20
CA GLU A 448 8.93 -16.92 35.04
C GLU A 448 9.13 -18.40 35.41
N LEU A 449 8.19 -19.26 34.98
CA LEU A 449 8.22 -20.71 35.22
C LEU A 449 9.35 -21.42 34.45
N TYR A 450 9.85 -20.81 33.37
CA TYR A 450 11.02 -21.24 32.59
C TYR A 450 11.45 -20.10 31.65
N THR A 451 12.74 -20.04 31.31
CA THR A 451 13.27 -19.17 30.25
C THR A 451 13.66 -20.03 29.03
N LEU A 452 13.30 -19.57 27.84
CA LEU A 452 13.45 -20.29 26.57
C LEU A 452 13.97 -19.33 25.49
N GLU A 453 14.85 -19.83 24.64
CA GLU A 453 15.16 -19.21 23.35
C GLU A 453 14.93 -20.23 22.22
N ASP A 454 14.05 -19.89 21.27
CA ASP A 454 13.79 -20.69 20.07
C ASP A 454 14.68 -20.23 18.91
N ILE A 455 15.32 -21.17 18.23
CA ILE A 455 16.11 -20.88 17.03
C ILE A 455 15.71 -21.87 15.97
N HIS A 456 15.48 -21.42 14.76
CA HIS A 456 15.12 -22.32 13.69
C HIS A 456 15.94 -22.08 12.44
N THR A 457 16.11 -23.14 11.66
CA THR A 457 16.83 -23.11 10.39
C THR A 457 16.23 -24.10 9.40
N VAL A 458 16.40 -23.81 8.11
CA VAL A 458 16.18 -24.77 7.03
C VAL A 458 17.41 -25.70 6.96
N LEU A 459 17.16 -27.00 6.90
CA LEU A 459 18.16 -28.06 6.69
C LEU A 459 17.65 -28.99 5.57
N GLU A 460 18.55 -29.75 4.94
CA GLU A 460 18.13 -30.67 3.87
C GLU A 460 17.32 -31.84 4.45
N PRO A 461 16.10 -32.10 3.94
CA PRO A 461 15.28 -33.23 4.38
C PRO A 461 15.96 -34.59 4.13
N GLY A 462 15.70 -35.56 5.00
CA GLY A 462 16.22 -36.92 4.91
C GLY A 462 17.66 -37.11 5.38
N ARG A 463 18.40 -36.02 5.66
CA ARG A 463 19.79 -36.07 6.14
C ARG A 463 19.89 -36.13 7.67
N GLU A 464 21.02 -36.66 8.14
CA GLU A 464 21.39 -36.70 9.55
C GLU A 464 22.41 -35.62 9.89
N TYR A 465 22.20 -34.97 11.03
CA TYR A 465 23.02 -33.88 11.52
C TYR A 465 23.31 -34.05 13.01
N LYS A 466 24.33 -33.34 13.49
CA LYS A 466 24.62 -33.12 14.90
C LYS A 466 24.47 -31.64 15.22
N LEU A 467 23.71 -31.33 16.27
CA LEU A 467 23.82 -30.04 16.94
C LEU A 467 25.00 -30.12 17.90
N VAL A 468 25.97 -29.23 17.75
CA VAL A 468 27.16 -29.13 18.61
C VAL A 468 27.18 -27.76 19.25
N PHE A 469 27.32 -27.68 20.57
CA PHE A 469 27.33 -26.41 21.30
C PHE A 469 28.16 -26.50 22.57
N ASP A 470 28.60 -25.34 23.06
CA ASP A 470 29.26 -25.20 24.35
C ASP A 470 28.24 -24.72 25.38
N VAL A 471 28.27 -25.28 26.58
CA VAL A 471 27.36 -24.91 27.68
C VAL A 471 28.09 -24.88 29.02
N GLN A 472 27.77 -23.87 29.81
CA GLN A 472 28.10 -23.83 31.24
C GLN A 472 26.79 -23.69 32.03
N ALA A 473 26.54 -24.61 32.94
CA ALA A 473 25.32 -24.65 33.73
C ALA A 473 25.60 -24.82 35.23
N ASP A 474 24.74 -24.23 36.05
CA ASP A 474 24.87 -24.18 37.50
C ASP A 474 23.49 -24.40 38.14
N MET A 475 23.48 -25.01 39.32
CA MET A 475 22.27 -25.33 40.08
C MET A 475 22.53 -25.16 41.59
N LYS A 476 21.66 -24.39 42.26
CA LYS A 476 21.71 -24.24 43.73
C LYS A 476 21.19 -25.48 44.46
N GLU A 477 20.13 -26.06 43.91
CA GLU A 477 19.41 -27.20 44.47
C GLU A 477 19.51 -28.38 43.51
N ASP A 478 19.43 -29.60 44.05
CA ASP A 478 19.47 -30.83 43.25
C ASP A 478 18.12 -31.06 42.55
N VAL A 479 17.93 -30.36 41.44
CA VAL A 479 16.75 -30.45 40.56
C VAL A 479 17.02 -31.42 39.39
N PRO A 480 15.98 -31.93 38.70
CA PRO A 480 16.15 -32.95 37.65
C PRO A 480 17.15 -32.59 36.53
N PHE A 481 17.23 -31.32 36.14
CA PHE A 481 18.20 -30.81 35.16
C PHE A 481 18.42 -29.30 35.36
N ALA A 482 19.63 -28.80 35.08
CA ALA A 482 19.89 -27.36 35.01
C ALA A 482 19.44 -26.77 33.68
N TYR A 483 19.49 -27.56 32.60
CA TYR A 483 19.09 -27.11 31.27
C TYR A 483 18.54 -28.24 30.41
N ARG A 484 17.78 -27.85 29.39
CA ARG A 484 17.21 -28.76 28.38
C ARG A 484 17.38 -28.17 27.00
N VAL A 485 17.74 -29.01 26.03
CA VAL A 485 17.77 -28.68 24.61
C VAL A 485 16.85 -29.62 23.86
N GLU A 486 15.85 -29.07 23.16
CA GLU A 486 14.88 -29.85 22.38
C GLU A 486 15.02 -29.51 20.90
N ILE A 487 14.93 -30.52 20.04
CA ILE A 487 15.00 -30.37 18.59
C ILE A 487 13.69 -30.84 17.99
N TYR A 488 12.99 -29.97 17.24
CA TYR A 488 11.74 -30.30 16.55
C TYR A 488 11.86 -30.10 15.04
N SER A 489 11.06 -30.84 14.27
CA SER A 489 10.83 -30.55 12.84
C SER A 489 9.43 -30.01 12.65
N ARG A 490 9.30 -28.89 11.94
CA ARG A 490 8.00 -28.37 11.48
C ARG A 490 7.88 -28.50 9.98
N ASN A 491 6.80 -29.15 9.55
CA ASN A 491 6.36 -29.17 8.17
C ASN A 491 5.47 -27.96 7.85
N GLU A 492 4.95 -27.89 6.62
CA GLU A 492 4.09 -26.79 6.18
C GLU A 492 2.82 -26.63 7.04
N LYS A 493 2.19 -27.74 7.44
CA LYS A 493 1.02 -27.74 8.31
C LYS A 493 1.36 -27.13 9.67
N ASN A 494 2.43 -27.58 10.32
CA ASN A 494 2.81 -27.07 11.64
C ASN A 494 3.07 -25.56 11.61
N ILE A 495 3.71 -25.05 10.54
CA ILE A 495 3.96 -23.61 10.36
C ILE A 495 2.64 -22.83 10.19
N LEU A 496 1.71 -23.33 9.37
CA LEU A 496 0.44 -22.66 9.11
C LEU A 496 -0.45 -22.58 10.36
N PHE A 497 -0.54 -23.67 11.13
CA PHE A 497 -1.40 -23.78 12.30
C PHE A 497 -0.73 -23.41 13.63
N VAL A 498 0.57 -23.04 13.60
CA VAL A 498 1.37 -22.76 14.83
C VAL A 498 1.34 -23.94 15.79
N GLU A 499 1.42 -25.15 15.23
CA GLU A 499 1.49 -26.38 16.02
C GLU A 499 2.95 -26.66 16.37
N THR A 500 3.14 -27.32 17.51
CA THR A 500 4.42 -27.95 17.84
C THR A 500 4.74 -28.99 16.77
N GLY A 501 5.99 -28.97 16.29
CA GLY A 501 6.48 -29.94 15.31
C GLY A 501 6.71 -31.32 15.92
N ASP A 502 7.25 -32.22 15.10
CA ASP A 502 7.66 -33.55 15.54
C ASP A 502 8.96 -33.46 16.34
N LEU A 503 9.00 -34.01 17.56
CA LEU A 503 10.21 -34.05 18.38
C LEU A 503 11.23 -35.00 17.75
N LEU A 504 12.40 -34.47 17.39
CA LEU A 504 13.50 -35.24 16.80
C LEU A 504 14.47 -35.77 17.86
N ASN A 505 14.82 -34.95 18.84
CA ASN A 505 15.67 -35.36 19.96
C ASN A 505 15.59 -34.37 21.13
N VAL A 506 16.01 -34.82 22.32
CA VAL A 506 16.08 -34.02 23.54
C VAL A 506 17.30 -34.39 24.37
N LEU A 507 17.97 -33.37 24.92
CA LEU A 507 19.03 -33.51 25.91
C LEU A 507 18.62 -32.74 27.17
N SER A 508 18.69 -33.39 28.33
CA SER A 508 18.49 -32.76 29.63
C SER A 508 19.65 -33.13 30.54
N GLU A 509 20.35 -32.15 31.11
CA GLU A 509 21.50 -32.40 31.98
C GLU A 509 21.53 -31.47 33.19
N LYS A 510 22.27 -31.90 34.23
CA LYS A 510 22.52 -31.16 35.47
C LYS A 510 23.58 -30.05 35.27
N ALA A 511 24.16 -29.55 36.37
CA ALA A 511 25.24 -28.57 36.34
C ALA A 511 26.50 -29.15 35.67
N THR A 512 27.30 -28.26 35.12
CA THR A 512 28.55 -28.61 34.45
C THR A 512 29.73 -28.13 35.28
N ASP A 513 30.84 -28.87 35.22
CA ASP A 513 32.13 -28.37 35.71
C ASP A 513 32.78 -27.53 34.60
N GLY A 514 32.68 -26.21 34.74
CA GLY A 514 33.11 -25.25 33.72
C GLY A 514 32.30 -25.34 32.41
N VAL A 515 32.92 -24.89 31.31
CA VAL A 515 32.32 -24.94 29.97
C VAL A 515 32.53 -26.33 29.38
N GLN A 516 31.45 -27.00 29.00
CA GLN A 516 31.49 -28.32 28.36
C GLN A 516 30.91 -28.25 26.94
N LYS A 517 31.53 -29.02 26.03
CA LYS A 517 31.03 -29.21 24.68
C LYS A 517 30.05 -30.39 24.64
N LYS A 518 28.87 -30.19 24.08
CA LYS A 518 27.80 -31.20 23.98
C LYS A 518 27.39 -31.41 22.53
N GLU A 519 26.90 -32.60 22.24
CA GLU A 519 26.38 -32.95 20.92
C GLU A 519 25.05 -33.70 20.99
N ILE A 520 24.15 -33.42 20.05
CA ILE A 520 22.85 -34.07 19.90
C ILE A 520 22.68 -34.47 18.44
N SER A 521 22.57 -35.77 18.16
CA SER A 521 22.36 -36.28 16.80
C SER A 521 20.87 -36.33 16.47
N PHE A 522 20.47 -35.93 15.27
CA PHE A 522 19.09 -35.97 14.83
C PHE A 522 18.97 -36.19 13.32
N LYS A 523 17.86 -36.77 12.89
CA LYS A 523 17.53 -36.98 11.48
C LYS A 523 16.40 -36.05 11.06
N VAL A 524 16.58 -35.34 9.96
CA VAL A 524 15.57 -34.42 9.44
C VAL A 524 14.52 -35.21 8.66
N PRO A 525 13.22 -35.13 9.02
CA PRO A 525 12.15 -35.78 8.26
C PRO A 525 12.07 -35.28 6.81
N THR A 526 11.57 -36.11 5.89
CA THR A 526 11.46 -35.76 4.46
C THR A 526 10.50 -34.60 4.20
N GLU A 527 9.46 -34.46 5.03
CA GLU A 527 8.45 -33.38 4.94
C GLU A 527 8.86 -32.11 5.71
N SER A 528 10.04 -32.09 6.31
CA SER A 528 10.53 -30.98 7.12
C SER A 528 10.70 -29.72 6.27
N ARG A 529 10.14 -28.59 6.73
CA ARG A 529 10.41 -27.26 6.17
C ARG A 529 11.47 -26.53 6.98
N ILE A 530 11.38 -26.63 8.30
CA ILE A 530 12.32 -26.02 9.25
C ILE A 530 12.56 -26.97 10.42
N VAL A 531 13.73 -26.84 11.03
CA VAL A 531 14.10 -27.51 12.28
C VAL A 531 14.26 -26.44 13.35
N ASP A 532 13.59 -26.64 14.48
CA ASP A 532 13.64 -25.78 15.65
C ASP A 532 14.59 -26.37 16.71
N PHE A 533 15.33 -25.50 17.38
CA PHE A 533 16.28 -25.77 18.44
C PHE A 533 15.89 -24.89 19.62
N ASN A 534 15.33 -25.51 20.65
CA ASN A 534 14.84 -24.83 21.84
C ASN A 534 15.86 -25.00 22.96
N PHE A 535 16.48 -23.90 23.39
CA PHE A 535 17.36 -23.88 24.56
C PHE A 535 16.54 -23.42 25.76
N ILE A 536 16.47 -24.24 26.81
CA ILE A 536 15.52 -24.07 27.92
C ILE A 536 16.26 -24.14 29.26
N ASN A 537 15.92 -23.20 30.14
CA ASN A 537 16.24 -23.25 31.56
C ASN A 537 14.92 -23.24 32.35
N HIS A 538 14.59 -24.36 32.99
CA HIS A 538 13.25 -24.58 33.54
C HIS A 538 13.17 -24.34 35.05
N TYR A 539 14.07 -24.92 35.85
CA TYR A 539 13.90 -24.91 37.31
C TYR A 539 14.43 -23.63 37.98
N PRO A 540 13.74 -23.12 39.01
CA PRO A 540 14.28 -22.05 39.86
C PRO A 540 15.65 -22.43 40.45
N GLY A 541 16.51 -21.44 40.65
CA GLY A 541 17.86 -21.68 41.20
C GLY A 541 18.84 -22.30 40.20
N THR A 542 18.49 -22.38 38.91
CA THR A 542 19.38 -22.85 37.84
C THR A 542 19.69 -21.76 36.85
N LYS A 543 20.83 -21.88 36.17
CA LYS A 543 21.23 -21.02 35.03
C LYS A 543 22.04 -21.83 34.04
N ALA A 544 21.96 -21.46 32.77
CA ALA A 544 22.76 -22.04 31.69
C ALA A 544 23.18 -20.97 30.70
N THR A 545 24.46 -20.98 30.32
CA THR A 545 25.01 -20.11 29.28
C THR A 545 25.46 -20.96 28.11
N PHE A 546 24.84 -20.76 26.96
CA PHE A 546 25.12 -21.47 25.72
C PHE A 546 25.95 -20.62 24.78
N ASN A 547 26.89 -21.24 24.07
CA ASN A 547 27.74 -20.58 23.09
C ASN A 547 28.13 -21.53 21.94
N ASN A 548 28.71 -20.98 20.87
CA ASN A 548 29.32 -21.73 19.77
C ASN A 548 28.45 -22.84 19.16
N ALA A 549 27.12 -22.64 19.12
CA ALA A 549 26.21 -23.62 18.55
C ALA A 549 26.37 -23.72 17.02
N SER A 550 26.46 -24.94 16.52
CA SER A 550 26.65 -25.24 15.11
C SER A 550 25.95 -26.54 14.72
N ILE A 551 25.52 -26.60 13.45
CA ILE A 551 24.99 -27.80 12.81
C ILE A 551 26.13 -28.43 12.01
N VAL A 552 26.40 -29.69 12.30
CA VAL A 552 27.44 -30.50 11.67
C VAL A 552 26.77 -31.62 10.88
N ASP A 553 27.16 -31.83 9.64
CA ASP A 553 26.70 -32.96 8.84
C ASP A 553 27.26 -34.26 9.46
N ALA A 554 26.39 -35.20 9.81
CA ALA A 554 26.79 -36.40 10.53
C ALA A 554 27.68 -37.33 9.69
N SER A 555 27.55 -37.29 8.36
CA SER A 555 28.31 -38.15 7.45
C SER A 555 29.70 -37.60 7.12
N THR A 556 29.83 -36.27 7.00
CA THR A 556 31.09 -35.63 6.59
C THR A 556 31.85 -34.98 7.74
N GLY A 557 31.21 -34.77 8.90
CA GLY A 557 31.78 -34.04 10.04
C GLY A 557 32.00 -32.54 9.78
N LYS A 558 31.54 -32.01 8.63
CA LYS A 558 31.71 -30.59 8.28
C LYS A 558 30.63 -29.75 8.93
N ILE A 559 31.02 -28.56 9.39
CA ILE A 559 30.07 -27.54 9.85
C ILE A 559 29.25 -27.07 8.64
N VAL A 560 27.95 -27.31 8.70
CA VAL A 560 26.97 -26.90 7.69
C VAL A 560 26.52 -25.48 7.96
N LYS A 561 26.28 -25.15 9.24
CA LYS A 561 25.76 -23.83 9.63
C LYS A 561 26.09 -23.49 11.07
N ASN A 562 26.51 -22.26 11.34
CA ASN A 562 26.59 -21.72 12.70
C ASN A 562 25.23 -21.18 13.14
N LEU A 563 24.78 -21.55 14.34
CA LEU A 563 23.54 -21.06 14.93
C LEU A 563 23.86 -19.86 15.81
N ILE A 564 23.35 -18.69 15.41
CA ILE A 564 23.46 -17.47 16.23
C ILE A 564 22.41 -17.55 17.34
N LEU A 565 22.87 -17.84 18.55
CA LEU A 565 21.99 -17.99 19.71
C LEU A 565 21.40 -16.67 20.21
N LYS A 566 22.19 -15.60 20.15
CA LYS A 566 21.77 -14.24 20.50
C LYS A 566 22.58 -13.23 19.68
N TYR A 567 21.92 -12.27 19.07
CA TYR A 567 22.59 -11.19 18.34
C TYR A 567 23.07 -10.12 19.32
N LYS A 568 24.35 -9.72 19.24
CA LYS A 568 24.92 -8.75 20.20
C LYS A 568 24.36 -7.34 20.04
N PHE A 569 24.15 -6.89 18.81
CA PHE A 569 23.83 -5.50 18.47
C PHE A 569 22.42 -5.31 17.91
N MET A 570 21.60 -6.36 17.88
CA MET A 570 20.28 -6.33 17.26
C MET A 570 19.17 -6.31 18.32
N PRO A 571 18.23 -5.34 18.27
CA PRO A 571 17.06 -5.34 19.16
C PRO A 571 16.18 -6.58 18.96
N GLN A 572 15.53 -7.03 20.03
CA GLN A 572 14.70 -8.25 20.02
C GLN A 572 13.58 -8.20 18.97
N ILE A 573 12.97 -7.03 18.77
CA ILE A 573 11.93 -6.88 17.75
C ILE A 573 12.44 -7.15 16.33
N ILE A 574 13.72 -6.88 16.04
CA ILE A 574 14.31 -7.16 14.71
C ILE A 574 14.71 -8.64 14.64
N THR A 575 15.25 -9.22 15.71
CA THR A 575 15.63 -10.64 15.75
C THR A 575 14.41 -11.54 15.57
N THR A 576 13.28 -11.27 16.25
CA THR A 576 12.02 -11.99 16.06
C THR A 576 11.56 -11.93 14.60
N ARG A 577 11.74 -10.79 13.92
CA ARG A 577 11.33 -10.64 12.51
C ARG A 577 12.25 -11.38 11.54
N LEU A 578 13.54 -11.48 11.87
CA LEU A 578 14.51 -12.28 11.12
C LEU A 578 14.23 -13.78 11.28
N LYS A 579 13.85 -14.22 12.48
CA LYS A 579 13.35 -15.57 12.74
C LYS A 579 12.08 -15.82 11.92
N ASP A 580 11.04 -15.00 12.07
CA ASP A 580 9.80 -15.10 11.27
C ASP A 580 9.99 -15.13 9.74
N LEU A 581 11.10 -14.58 9.23
CA LEU A 581 11.45 -14.63 7.81
C LEU A 581 11.86 -16.04 7.37
N GLN A 582 12.55 -16.80 8.22
CA GLN A 582 12.98 -18.17 7.91
C GLN A 582 11.80 -19.15 7.94
N ALA A 583 10.95 -19.08 8.96
CA ALA A 583 9.70 -19.85 8.98
C ALA A 583 8.71 -19.43 7.87
N ASN A 584 8.81 -18.18 7.40
CA ASN A 584 8.05 -17.59 6.29
C ASN A 584 6.53 -17.89 6.28
N LYS A 585 5.90 -17.99 7.46
CA LYS A 585 4.46 -18.30 7.58
C LYS A 585 3.61 -17.39 6.69
N SER A 586 3.85 -16.07 6.74
CA SER A 586 3.12 -15.10 5.92
C SER A 586 3.31 -15.30 4.42
N GLY A 587 4.47 -15.77 3.96
CA GLY A 587 4.72 -16.09 2.56
C GLY A 587 3.99 -17.36 2.14
N LEU A 588 4.05 -18.42 2.96
CA LEU A 588 3.34 -19.68 2.73
C LEU A 588 1.82 -19.45 2.62
N MET A 589 1.23 -18.73 3.59
CA MET A 589 -0.19 -18.37 3.57
C MET A 589 -0.56 -17.62 2.28
N ARG A 590 0.24 -16.62 1.88
CA ARG A 590 0.01 -15.87 0.62
C ARG A 590 0.12 -16.75 -0.62
N GLY A 591 1.06 -17.69 -0.66
CA GLY A 591 1.17 -18.66 -1.75
C GLY A 591 -0.10 -19.49 -1.92
N ILE A 592 -0.67 -19.94 -0.80
CA ILE A 592 -1.96 -20.65 -0.79
C ILE A 592 -3.09 -19.74 -1.27
N TYR A 593 -3.17 -18.50 -0.76
CA TYR A 593 -4.16 -17.52 -1.23
C TYR A 593 -4.04 -17.30 -2.74
N TYR A 594 -2.83 -17.23 -3.28
CA TYR A 594 -2.64 -17.03 -4.71
C TYR A 594 -3.13 -18.23 -5.52
N ARG A 595 -2.82 -19.45 -5.07
CA ARG A 595 -3.30 -20.68 -5.72
C ARG A 595 -4.82 -20.77 -5.69
N ASP A 596 -5.45 -20.48 -4.55
CA ASP A 596 -6.91 -20.54 -4.42
C ASP A 596 -7.60 -19.39 -5.16
N GLY A 597 -6.98 -18.21 -5.19
CA GLY A 597 -7.42 -17.08 -5.99
C GLY A 597 -7.32 -17.32 -7.49
N LEU A 598 -6.33 -18.07 -7.97
CA LEU A 598 -6.25 -18.46 -9.39
C LEU A 598 -7.39 -19.41 -9.78
N LYS A 599 -7.83 -20.28 -8.86
CA LYS A 599 -9.05 -21.08 -9.06
C LYS A 599 -10.28 -20.17 -9.13
N MET A 600 -10.39 -19.19 -8.23
CA MET A 600 -11.48 -18.18 -8.29
C MET A 600 -11.50 -17.45 -9.63
N PHE A 601 -10.33 -16.98 -10.10
CA PHE A 601 -10.21 -16.30 -11.39
C PHE A 601 -10.63 -17.21 -12.56
N SER A 602 -10.25 -18.50 -12.51
CA SER A 602 -10.57 -19.47 -13.56
C SER A 602 -12.08 -19.73 -13.68
N ASP A 603 -12.83 -19.64 -12.58
CA ASP A 603 -14.30 -19.75 -12.59
C ASP A 603 -14.99 -18.49 -13.14
N TYR A 604 -14.33 -17.32 -13.12
CA TYR A 604 -14.88 -16.02 -13.57
C TYR A 604 -13.91 -15.24 -14.49
N PRO A 605 -13.48 -15.79 -15.64
CA PRO A 605 -12.31 -15.29 -16.35
C PRO A 605 -12.55 -13.99 -17.16
N LEU A 606 -13.79 -13.71 -17.59
CA LEU A 606 -14.06 -12.60 -18.51
C LEU A 606 -14.29 -11.26 -17.80
N ILE A 607 -15.42 -11.14 -17.10
CA ILE A 607 -15.84 -9.92 -16.39
C ILE A 607 -15.67 -10.01 -14.87
N GLY A 608 -15.11 -11.12 -14.37
CA GLY A 608 -14.90 -11.35 -12.94
C GLY A 608 -16.18 -11.69 -12.18
N ALA A 609 -16.02 -11.86 -10.87
CA ALA A 609 -17.09 -12.17 -9.93
C ALA A 609 -17.68 -10.91 -9.24
N GLY A 610 -17.33 -9.71 -9.72
CA GLY A 610 -17.75 -8.42 -9.15
C GLY A 610 -16.74 -7.82 -8.18
N GLY A 611 -16.76 -6.50 -8.02
CA GLY A 611 -15.94 -5.81 -7.03
C GLY A 611 -16.17 -6.33 -5.60
N GLY A 612 -15.10 -6.55 -4.85
CA GLY A 612 -15.16 -7.14 -3.51
C GLY A 612 -15.42 -8.65 -3.48
N ALA A 613 -15.47 -9.36 -4.62
CA ALA A 613 -15.84 -10.78 -4.69
C ALA A 613 -15.00 -11.71 -3.81
N TRP A 614 -13.70 -11.41 -3.64
CA TRP A 614 -12.80 -12.23 -2.82
C TRP A 614 -13.40 -12.53 -1.44
N LYS A 615 -13.93 -11.51 -0.76
CA LYS A 615 -14.51 -11.60 0.60
C LYS A 615 -15.66 -12.61 0.68
N PHE A 616 -16.36 -12.85 -0.42
CA PHE A 616 -17.51 -13.76 -0.50
C PHE A 616 -17.15 -15.13 -1.07
N LEU A 617 -16.08 -15.22 -1.86
CA LEU A 617 -15.67 -16.45 -2.52
C LEU A 617 -14.63 -17.24 -1.76
N PHE A 618 -13.78 -16.61 -0.93
CA PHE A 618 -12.59 -17.30 -0.42
C PHE A 618 -12.89 -18.63 0.30
N GLN A 619 -13.96 -18.69 1.08
CA GLN A 619 -14.36 -19.91 1.81
C GLN A 619 -14.73 -21.08 0.89
N LYS A 620 -15.20 -20.80 -0.33
CA LYS A 620 -15.49 -21.83 -1.33
C LYS A 620 -14.21 -22.49 -1.88
N TYR A 621 -13.12 -21.74 -1.97
CA TYR A 621 -11.88 -22.22 -2.63
C TYR A 621 -10.74 -22.50 -1.65
N GLN A 622 -10.88 -22.15 -0.37
CA GLN A 622 -9.82 -22.22 0.61
C GLN A 622 -9.26 -23.65 0.74
N SER A 623 -7.94 -23.80 0.60
CA SER A 623 -7.24 -25.07 0.77
C SER A 623 -7.17 -25.52 2.24
N TYR A 624 -7.39 -24.59 3.18
CA TYR A 624 -7.50 -24.84 4.62
C TYR A 624 -8.36 -23.73 5.26
N ASP A 625 -8.71 -23.88 6.54
CA ASP A 625 -9.57 -22.91 7.23
C ASP A 625 -8.84 -21.60 7.57
N TYR A 626 -8.58 -20.79 6.55
CA TYR A 626 -8.05 -19.44 6.69
C TYR A 626 -9.15 -18.40 6.55
N TYR A 627 -8.98 -17.27 7.22
CA TYR A 627 -9.87 -16.13 7.04
C TYR A 627 -9.10 -14.94 6.47
N THR A 628 -9.49 -14.48 5.28
CA THR A 628 -8.95 -13.26 4.68
C THR A 628 -9.96 -12.59 3.76
N THR A 629 -10.13 -11.28 3.92
CA THR A 629 -11.03 -10.47 3.08
C THR A 629 -10.35 -9.93 1.83
N GLN A 630 -9.05 -10.22 1.64
CA GLN A 630 -8.24 -9.71 0.54
C GLN A 630 -7.30 -10.80 -0.01
N ALA A 631 -7.01 -10.74 -1.31
CA ALA A 631 -6.04 -11.64 -1.94
C ALA A 631 -4.59 -11.41 -1.47
N HIS A 632 -4.29 -10.24 -0.88
CA HIS A 632 -2.91 -9.78 -0.63
C HIS A 632 -2.02 -9.78 -1.88
N ASN A 633 -2.64 -9.62 -3.05
CA ASN A 633 -2.03 -9.40 -4.36
C ASN A 633 -3.03 -8.60 -5.19
N PHE A 634 -2.68 -7.35 -5.51
CA PHE A 634 -3.58 -6.44 -6.20
C PHE A 634 -3.98 -6.94 -7.59
N ILE A 635 -3.05 -7.52 -8.36
CA ILE A 635 -3.33 -8.03 -9.70
C ILE A 635 -4.28 -9.22 -9.64
N LEU A 636 -4.06 -10.14 -8.70
CA LEU A 636 -4.97 -11.27 -8.53
C LEU A 636 -6.35 -10.84 -8.03
N GLN A 637 -6.41 -9.90 -7.07
CA GLN A 637 -7.66 -9.32 -6.59
C GLN A 637 -8.44 -8.69 -7.75
N LEU A 638 -7.78 -7.84 -8.54
CA LEU A 638 -8.38 -7.21 -9.72
C LEU A 638 -8.89 -8.26 -10.71
N GLY A 639 -8.09 -9.31 -10.98
CA GLY A 639 -8.50 -10.41 -11.84
C GLY A 639 -9.75 -11.14 -11.33
N VAL A 640 -9.83 -11.47 -10.04
CA VAL A 640 -11.02 -12.11 -9.44
C VAL A 640 -12.24 -11.19 -9.53
N GLU A 641 -12.06 -9.89 -9.34
CA GLU A 641 -13.17 -8.92 -9.32
C GLU A 641 -13.69 -8.56 -10.72
N THR A 642 -12.80 -8.48 -11.71
CA THR A 642 -13.10 -7.87 -13.02
C THR A 642 -12.71 -8.73 -14.23
N GLY A 643 -12.12 -9.90 -13.99
CA GLY A 643 -11.64 -10.81 -15.03
C GLY A 643 -10.48 -10.24 -15.84
N ILE A 644 -10.18 -10.89 -16.97
CA ILE A 644 -9.12 -10.48 -17.88
C ILE A 644 -9.36 -9.08 -18.46
N ILE A 645 -10.63 -8.68 -18.61
CA ILE A 645 -10.97 -7.35 -19.15
C ILE A 645 -10.45 -6.25 -18.22
N GLY A 646 -10.59 -6.40 -16.90
CA GLY A 646 -10.06 -5.41 -15.96
C GLY A 646 -8.54 -5.44 -15.82
N LEU A 647 -7.93 -6.62 -15.93
CA LEU A 647 -6.46 -6.74 -16.02
C LEU A 647 -5.92 -5.96 -17.24
N LEU A 648 -6.57 -6.08 -18.40
CA LEU A 648 -6.21 -5.34 -19.61
C LEU A 648 -6.46 -3.83 -19.47
N ALA A 649 -7.56 -3.42 -18.83
CA ALA A 649 -7.84 -2.01 -18.54
C ALA A 649 -6.77 -1.39 -17.62
N PHE A 650 -6.35 -2.11 -16.58
CA PHE A 650 -5.26 -1.67 -15.72
C PHE A 650 -3.91 -1.63 -16.46
N LEU A 651 -3.62 -2.62 -17.31
CA LEU A 651 -2.44 -2.58 -18.17
C LEU A 651 -2.45 -1.36 -19.10
N ALA A 652 -3.61 -0.97 -19.64
CA ALA A 652 -3.74 0.24 -20.45
C ALA A 652 -3.37 1.51 -19.67
N ILE A 653 -3.72 1.60 -18.38
CA ILE A 653 -3.29 2.71 -17.50
C ILE A 653 -1.76 2.74 -17.37
N VAL A 654 -1.14 1.59 -17.10
CA VAL A 654 0.33 1.49 -16.96
C VAL A 654 1.02 1.88 -18.27
N LEU A 655 0.56 1.37 -19.41
CA LEU A 655 1.12 1.70 -20.72
C LEU A 655 0.91 3.18 -21.07
N ALA A 656 -0.26 3.76 -20.77
CA ALA A 656 -0.51 5.18 -20.97
C ALA A 656 0.46 6.05 -20.14
N LEU A 657 0.68 5.71 -18.87
CA LEU A 657 1.64 6.41 -18.02
C LEU A 657 3.06 6.33 -18.57
N LEU A 658 3.51 5.13 -18.95
CA LEU A 658 4.87 4.91 -19.46
C LEU A 658 5.09 5.61 -20.80
N THR A 659 4.12 5.55 -21.72
CA THR A 659 4.22 6.19 -23.04
C THR A 659 4.20 7.71 -22.93
N MET A 660 3.31 8.28 -22.10
CA MET A 660 3.28 9.72 -21.84
C MET A 660 4.56 10.22 -21.19
N PHE A 661 5.09 9.45 -20.22
CA PHE A 661 6.38 9.75 -19.61
C PHE A 661 7.52 9.70 -20.63
N ALA A 662 7.62 8.62 -21.40
CA ALA A 662 8.65 8.45 -22.42
C ALA A 662 8.60 9.57 -23.46
N TYR A 663 7.41 9.87 -24.00
CA TYR A 663 7.21 10.96 -24.95
C TYR A 663 7.74 12.29 -24.39
N LYS A 664 7.36 12.64 -23.16
CA LYS A 664 7.82 13.88 -22.53
C LYS A 664 9.34 13.88 -22.28
N TYR A 665 9.89 12.76 -21.83
CA TYR A 665 11.30 12.61 -21.50
C TYR A 665 12.22 12.63 -22.74
N PHE A 666 11.79 12.03 -23.85
CA PHE A 666 12.56 12.03 -25.10
C PHE A 666 12.36 13.31 -25.91
N SER A 667 11.16 13.89 -25.93
CA SER A 667 10.92 15.18 -26.59
C SER A 667 11.71 16.33 -25.95
N SER A 668 11.95 16.29 -24.63
CA SER A 668 12.81 17.28 -23.97
C SER A 668 14.30 17.15 -24.30
N LYS A 669 14.76 16.00 -24.85
CA LYS A 669 16.15 15.83 -25.30
C LYS A 669 16.40 16.46 -26.67
N GLY A 670 15.40 16.46 -27.54
CA GLY A 670 15.51 17.02 -28.90
C GLY A 670 15.67 18.54 -28.93
N THR A 671 15.17 19.25 -27.91
CA THR A 671 15.33 20.71 -27.75
C THR A 671 16.66 21.08 -27.09
N ALA A 672 17.08 20.34 -26.05
CA ALA A 672 18.35 20.62 -25.35
C ALA A 672 19.60 20.44 -26.23
N ASN A 673 19.54 19.60 -27.26
CA ASN A 673 20.63 19.44 -28.23
C ASN A 673 20.65 20.53 -29.33
N LYS A 674 19.56 21.29 -29.51
CA LYS A 674 19.53 22.43 -30.44
C LYS A 674 20.02 23.73 -29.79
N ASP A 675 19.78 23.89 -28.48
CA ASP A 675 20.21 25.09 -27.74
C ASP A 675 21.73 25.12 -27.45
N THR A 676 22.46 24.01 -27.70
CA THR A 676 23.93 23.97 -27.69
C THR A 676 24.58 24.42 -29.00
N GLU A 677 23.80 24.67 -30.07
CA GLU A 677 24.30 25.20 -31.35
C GLU A 677 23.84 26.65 -31.62
N GLY A 678 23.07 27.26 -30.71
CA GLY A 678 22.55 28.63 -30.84
C GLY A 678 23.02 29.53 -29.70
N THR A 679 23.88 30.49 -30.02
CA THR A 679 24.27 31.69 -29.25
C THR A 679 23.46 32.02 -27.99
N LEU A 680 24.15 32.05 -26.85
CA LEU A 680 23.71 32.59 -25.55
C LEU A 680 23.11 34.01 -25.70
N PRO A 681 21.86 34.26 -25.29
CA PRO A 681 21.40 35.61 -25.00
C PRO A 681 21.95 36.05 -23.65
N GLN A 682 22.57 37.22 -23.65
CA GLN A 682 23.11 37.88 -22.46
C GLN A 682 22.05 38.14 -21.39
N ASP A 683 22.50 38.06 -20.15
CA ASP A 683 21.82 38.52 -18.94
C ASP A 683 21.25 39.94 -19.11
N GLU A 684 19.99 40.15 -18.72
CA GLU A 684 19.53 41.45 -18.20
C GLU A 684 18.38 41.24 -17.18
N HIS A 685 18.73 41.58 -15.93
CA HIS A 685 17.93 42.01 -14.77
C HIS A 685 16.85 41.12 -14.11
#